data_AF-A0A4P6ETX5-F1
#
_entry.id   AF-A0A4P6ETX5-F1
#
_cell.length_a   1.000
_cell.length_b   1.000
_cell.length_c   1.000
_cell.angle_alpha   90.00
_cell.angle_beta   90.00
_cell.angle_gamma   90.00
#
_symmetry.space_group_name_H-M   'P 1'
#
loop_
_entity.id
_entity.type
_entity.pdbx_description
1 polymer ?
#
loop_
_entity_poly.entity_id
_entity_poly.type
_entity_poly.pdbx_seq_one_letter_code
_entity_poly.pdbx_strand_id
1 'polypeptide(L)'
;MPFTRKTIVASALAVSLLSGGAAAGSVYAAASSPVTFSDVVSTHWAEKDITKLAMQGIITGYNGLFRPSDSVTRQEAVLMALRFAGLDDEVETNSVVVFPSSFEVSNFYKSYVALAFDKNLLDRNDEYALASSQTATAWGTAPASREWVTKLLVRTIGEKTKADMLQSTPSSFGDAGNIGKDYLGYVNAAVSLQLVKGVTETKFDPKANVNRASLATLFSRAERQYPVAYAGQQDGIVSKLSSSSISVYSDNSENTYSIDGNTRIYRYDSEQAVSLDALKLYTDVTVIGQNGKALYIEINGDEQHVQSYEAVLDRVIKSDNLMYVWINDKPVEVHYGDDLIVQDGSGKTIPLEQISRDSVITITEDAFRPAPVALSVKVKSAVEASLEGTFYSAGDGIITIMQNGSPVSKVLDSDVTVSIPGVTGAVLSDLTKTVDSVKLTLDDNGIVTKIEVTNRDVKAVAGASITSYDAVNKLLTMVDSNGTTPYALFVNDKTKFKYDGNTITLSEANSMLKAGRTISVTYSGTTVLSVEFLTSYSGVLTNTGVSGKLTLKLDNGSSVTVPYTYPDVEIAGDSTPAVSDLKAGQYVTIKLTASQDRASVIKVHQTIQYDVVKSIEGSNKLQLLGVDGTALRLDLTGVDLMDTDGEEVSLSDFVPGSVVNVAYNGNAPETVTEVPLTVGMVKTVGTGSLTVTANNGKSIIVPFDGGTDQLYIDGKKTAALSSVKTGQGAAVMTDAAGNTVIYASSGLSRAVSSYDAVSDQLITLQTSASDQNNYFFLLPNTAFTAKDGSTISPASLNHGDTVTVYAFRNTAIAVVKN
;
A
#
# COMPACT_ATOMS: atom_id res chain seq x y z
N MET A 1 1.68 -23.90 -8.96
CA MET A 1 1.62 -24.95 -10.00
C MET A 1 0.92 -24.35 -11.20
N PRO A 2 1.55 -24.27 -12.39
CA PRO A 2 0.92 -23.62 -13.53
C PRO A 2 -0.15 -24.54 -14.12
N PHE A 3 -1.34 -23.99 -14.38
CA PHE A 3 -2.42 -24.68 -15.06
C PHE A 3 -2.03 -24.87 -16.53
N THR A 4 -1.63 -26.09 -16.88
CA THR A 4 -1.39 -26.48 -18.27
C THR A 4 -2.73 -26.48 -19.01
N ARG A 5 -2.94 -25.50 -19.90
CA ARG A 5 -4.04 -25.52 -20.89
C ARG A 5 -3.90 -26.80 -21.72
N LYS A 6 -4.81 -27.76 -21.55
CA LYS A 6 -4.96 -28.86 -22.50
C LYS A 6 -5.65 -28.30 -23.73
N THR A 7 -4.88 -28.09 -24.79
CA THR A 7 -5.38 -27.84 -26.13
C THR A 7 -6.23 -29.05 -26.54
N ILE A 8 -7.55 -28.89 -26.58
CA ILE A 8 -8.40 -29.88 -27.26
C ILE A 8 -8.18 -29.65 -28.74
N VAL A 9 -7.55 -30.62 -29.39
CA VAL A 9 -7.39 -30.68 -30.84
C VAL A 9 -8.79 -30.91 -31.43
N ALA A 10 -9.48 -29.82 -31.76
CA ALA A 10 -10.56 -29.87 -32.74
C ALA A 10 -9.90 -30.25 -34.08
N SER A 11 -10.16 -31.47 -34.51
CA SER A 11 -9.62 -32.00 -35.76
C SER A 11 -10.24 -31.21 -36.91
N ALA A 12 -9.47 -30.31 -37.50
CA ALA A 12 -9.83 -29.61 -38.73
C ALA A 12 -9.98 -30.64 -39.85
N LEU A 13 -11.21 -30.88 -40.30
CA LEU A 13 -11.46 -31.57 -41.56
C LEU A 13 -11.22 -30.56 -42.69
N ALA A 14 -10.01 -30.60 -43.26
CA ALA A 14 -9.68 -29.86 -44.47
C ALA A 14 -10.41 -30.48 -45.66
N VAL A 15 -11.42 -29.77 -46.19
CA VAL A 15 -11.89 -29.97 -47.57
C VAL A 15 -11.42 -28.78 -48.38
N SER A 16 -10.43 -29.03 -49.22
CA SER A 16 -10.02 -28.12 -50.28
C SER A 16 -10.96 -28.29 -51.47
N LEU A 17 -11.65 -27.23 -51.87
CA LEU A 17 -12.27 -27.10 -53.19
C LEU A 17 -12.21 -25.63 -53.63
N LEU A 18 -11.27 -25.35 -54.53
CA LEU A 18 -11.25 -24.19 -55.40
C LEU A 18 -12.48 -24.24 -56.32
N SER A 19 -13.39 -23.27 -56.21
CA SER A 19 -14.10 -22.66 -57.35
C SER A 19 -15.04 -21.56 -56.84
N GLY A 20 -14.99 -20.40 -57.49
CA GLY A 20 -15.77 -19.23 -57.11
C GLY A 20 -17.27 -19.48 -57.19
N GLY A 21 -17.97 -19.04 -56.17
CA GLY A 21 -19.42 -18.97 -56.07
C GLY A 21 -19.75 -18.21 -54.79
N ALA A 22 -20.53 -17.15 -54.91
CA ALA A 22 -20.84 -16.20 -53.84
C ALA A 22 -21.14 -16.90 -52.50
N ALA A 23 -20.40 -16.54 -51.46
CA ALA A 23 -20.79 -16.84 -50.09
C ALA A 23 -22.15 -16.18 -49.86
N ALA A 24 -23.20 -16.98 -49.79
CA ALA A 24 -24.45 -16.57 -49.18
C ALA A 24 -24.11 -16.29 -47.71
N GLY A 25 -23.93 -15.00 -47.39
CA GLY A 25 -23.72 -14.55 -46.03
C GLY A 25 -24.94 -14.94 -45.20
N SER A 26 -24.71 -15.72 -44.15
CA SER A 26 -25.70 -15.99 -43.12
C SER A 26 -26.07 -14.67 -42.45
N VAL A 27 -27.26 -14.18 -42.76
CA VAL A 27 -27.83 -13.00 -42.11
C VAL A 27 -28.46 -13.50 -40.81
N TYR A 28 -27.72 -13.44 -39.71
CA TYR A 28 -28.36 -13.48 -38.39
C TYR A 28 -29.24 -12.23 -38.29
N ALA A 29 -30.55 -12.41 -38.31
CA ALA A 29 -31.49 -11.32 -38.10
C ALA A 29 -31.17 -10.66 -36.76
N ALA A 30 -30.92 -9.34 -36.80
CA ALA A 30 -30.58 -8.54 -35.64
C ALA A 30 -31.60 -8.73 -34.51
N ALA A 31 -31.14 -9.12 -33.32
CA ALA A 31 -31.97 -9.14 -32.12
C ALA A 31 -32.49 -7.73 -31.82
N SER A 32 -33.79 -7.47 -31.90
CA SER A 32 -34.32 -6.12 -31.62
C SER A 32 -34.31 -5.81 -30.13
N SER A 33 -33.61 -4.73 -29.72
CA SER A 33 -33.63 -4.10 -28.38
C SER A 33 -33.13 -4.99 -27.22
N PRO A 34 -32.57 -4.41 -26.13
CA PRO A 34 -32.20 -5.19 -24.95
C PRO A 34 -33.43 -5.93 -24.42
N VAL A 35 -33.39 -7.25 -24.46
CA VAL A 35 -34.50 -8.12 -24.02
C VAL A 35 -34.55 -8.06 -22.50
N THR A 36 -35.34 -7.13 -21.95
CA THR A 36 -35.68 -7.09 -20.53
C THR A 36 -37.04 -7.73 -20.30
N PHE A 37 -37.16 -8.53 -19.24
CA PHE A 37 -38.43 -9.15 -18.87
C PHE A 37 -39.06 -8.43 -17.68
N SER A 38 -40.34 -8.06 -17.76
CA SER A 38 -40.98 -7.23 -16.74
C SER A 38 -41.20 -7.92 -15.39
N ASP A 39 -41.13 -9.25 -15.37
CA ASP A 39 -41.23 -10.11 -14.17
C ASP A 39 -39.87 -10.55 -13.61
N VAL A 40 -38.77 -10.02 -14.17
CA VAL A 40 -37.42 -10.19 -13.63
C VAL A 40 -36.93 -8.82 -13.15
N VAL A 41 -37.24 -8.51 -11.90
CA VAL A 41 -36.80 -7.26 -11.26
C VAL A 41 -35.28 -7.24 -11.08
N SER A 42 -34.67 -6.05 -11.02
CA SER A 42 -33.21 -5.88 -10.96
C SER A 42 -32.53 -6.52 -9.74
N THR A 43 -33.29 -6.81 -8.69
CA THR A 43 -32.81 -7.50 -7.48
C THR A 43 -33.01 -9.01 -7.52
N HIS A 44 -33.61 -9.55 -8.58
CA HIS A 44 -33.86 -10.98 -8.69
C HIS A 44 -32.52 -11.73 -8.82
N TRP A 45 -32.34 -12.80 -8.04
CA TRP A 45 -31.08 -13.53 -7.90
C TRP A 45 -30.53 -14.13 -9.22
N ALA A 46 -31.40 -14.40 -10.19
CA ALA A 46 -31.04 -14.91 -11.51
C ALA A 46 -31.04 -13.83 -12.62
N GLU A 47 -31.22 -12.55 -12.28
CA GLU A 47 -31.37 -11.48 -13.27
C GLU A 47 -30.13 -11.37 -14.18
N LYS A 48 -28.92 -11.48 -13.61
CA LYS A 48 -27.65 -11.54 -14.35
C LYS A 48 -27.67 -12.64 -15.42
N ASP A 49 -27.93 -13.87 -15.01
CA ASP A 49 -27.87 -15.06 -15.87
C ASP A 49 -28.96 -15.03 -16.94
N ILE A 50 -30.18 -14.62 -16.57
CA ILE A 50 -31.30 -14.48 -17.51
C ILE A 50 -30.98 -13.40 -18.55
N THR A 51 -30.49 -12.25 -18.11
CA THR A 51 -30.16 -11.14 -19.01
C THR A 51 -29.08 -11.55 -20.01
N LYS A 52 -28.00 -12.20 -19.53
CA LYS A 52 -26.90 -12.67 -20.36
C LYS A 52 -27.37 -13.65 -21.43
N LEU A 53 -28.02 -14.74 -21.02
CA LEU A 53 -28.50 -15.78 -21.94
C LEU A 53 -29.59 -15.27 -22.90
N ALA A 54 -30.39 -14.27 -22.50
CA ALA A 54 -31.40 -13.67 -23.39
C ALA A 54 -30.73 -12.82 -24.47
N MET A 55 -29.69 -12.05 -24.11
CA MET A 55 -28.93 -11.25 -25.07
C MET A 55 -28.11 -12.12 -26.05
N GLN A 56 -27.69 -13.31 -25.62
CA GLN A 56 -27.06 -14.31 -26.49
C GLN A 56 -28.08 -15.09 -27.36
N GLY A 57 -29.38 -14.89 -27.15
CA GLY A 57 -30.45 -15.59 -27.89
C GLY A 57 -30.70 -17.03 -27.43
N ILE A 58 -30.07 -17.48 -26.35
CA ILE A 58 -30.21 -18.84 -25.81
C ILE A 58 -31.60 -19.04 -25.19
N ILE A 59 -32.10 -18.01 -24.50
CA ILE A 59 -33.42 -18.05 -23.86
C ILE A 59 -34.35 -16.98 -24.44
N THR A 60 -35.64 -17.34 -24.50
CA THR A 60 -36.71 -16.45 -24.95
C THR A 60 -37.83 -16.41 -23.90
N GLY A 61 -38.51 -15.26 -23.82
CA GLY A 61 -39.70 -15.09 -22.99
C GLY A 61 -41.01 -15.27 -23.75
N TYR A 62 -42.12 -15.01 -23.06
CA TYR A 62 -43.49 -15.10 -23.56
C TYR A 62 -44.18 -13.75 -23.36
N ASN A 63 -44.44 -13.01 -24.44
CA ASN A 63 -45.11 -11.70 -24.41
C ASN A 63 -44.49 -10.69 -23.42
N GLY A 64 -43.15 -10.61 -23.36
CA GLY A 64 -42.42 -9.71 -22.46
C GLY A 64 -42.17 -10.25 -21.05
N LEU A 65 -42.65 -11.46 -20.73
CA LEU A 65 -42.43 -12.14 -19.45
C LEU A 65 -41.42 -13.29 -19.58
N PHE A 66 -40.55 -13.46 -18.59
CA PHE A 66 -39.65 -14.62 -18.53
C PHE A 66 -40.29 -15.82 -17.83
N ARG A 67 -41.12 -15.58 -16.82
CA ARG A 67 -41.73 -16.56 -15.91
C ARG A 67 -40.70 -17.36 -15.11
N PRO A 68 -39.88 -16.72 -14.25
CA PRO A 68 -38.74 -17.35 -13.58
C PRO A 68 -39.11 -18.56 -12.70
N SER A 69 -40.32 -18.56 -12.15
CA SER A 69 -40.81 -19.60 -11.22
C SER A 69 -41.48 -20.80 -11.90
N ASP A 70 -41.79 -20.71 -13.20
CA ASP A 70 -42.43 -21.81 -13.92
C ASP A 70 -41.49 -23.01 -14.02
N SER A 71 -42.03 -24.21 -13.83
CA SER A 71 -41.28 -25.46 -14.04
C SER A 71 -40.96 -25.64 -15.52
N VAL A 72 -39.74 -26.11 -15.81
CA VAL A 72 -39.28 -26.37 -17.18
C VAL A 72 -39.61 -27.80 -17.57
N THR A 73 -40.16 -28.01 -18.76
CA THR A 73 -40.39 -29.34 -19.32
C THR A 73 -39.10 -29.94 -19.90
N ARG A 74 -39.00 -31.27 -20.02
CA ARG A 74 -37.81 -31.92 -20.60
C ARG A 74 -37.49 -31.40 -22.00
N GLN A 75 -38.51 -31.23 -22.84
CA GLN A 75 -38.30 -30.75 -24.21
C GLN A 75 -37.81 -29.29 -24.28
N GLU A 76 -38.22 -28.43 -23.34
CA GLU A 76 -37.71 -27.06 -23.23
C GLU A 76 -36.26 -27.04 -22.71
N ALA A 77 -35.92 -27.91 -21.77
CA ALA A 77 -34.55 -28.02 -21.26
C ALA A 77 -33.58 -28.48 -22.37
N VAL A 78 -34.01 -29.41 -23.24
CA VAL A 78 -33.24 -29.85 -24.42
C VAL A 78 -33.02 -28.71 -25.40
N LEU A 79 -34.07 -27.92 -25.70
CA LEU A 79 -33.95 -26.76 -26.57
C LEU A 79 -32.90 -25.77 -26.05
N MET A 80 -32.95 -25.45 -24.75
CA MET A 80 -31.97 -24.54 -24.12
C MET A 80 -30.55 -25.11 -24.19
N ALA A 81 -30.39 -26.42 -23.94
CA ALA A 81 -29.09 -27.09 -24.02
C ALA A 81 -28.48 -27.02 -25.42
N LEU A 82 -29.28 -27.24 -26.47
CA LEU A 82 -28.82 -27.16 -27.86
C LEU A 82 -28.43 -25.72 -28.25
N ARG A 83 -29.22 -24.72 -27.84
CA ARG A 83 -28.90 -23.31 -28.08
C ARG A 83 -27.61 -22.89 -27.37
N PHE A 84 -27.46 -23.26 -26.10
CA PHE A 84 -26.23 -23.08 -25.35
C PHE A 84 -25.04 -23.78 -26.02
N ALA A 85 -25.24 -24.96 -26.59
CA ALA A 85 -24.18 -25.65 -27.32
C ALA A 85 -23.87 -25.03 -28.70
N GLY A 86 -24.61 -24.00 -29.14
CA GLY A 86 -24.49 -23.42 -30.48
C GLY A 86 -25.01 -24.32 -31.60
N LEU A 87 -25.88 -25.28 -31.28
CA LEU A 87 -26.37 -26.32 -32.19
C LEU A 87 -27.78 -26.07 -32.75
N ASP A 88 -28.41 -24.92 -32.47
CA ASP A 88 -29.78 -24.60 -32.94
C ASP A 88 -29.84 -24.58 -34.48
N ASP A 89 -28.81 -24.04 -35.13
CA ASP A 89 -28.71 -23.96 -36.60
C ASP A 89 -28.54 -25.32 -37.28
N GLU A 90 -28.16 -26.37 -36.53
CA GLU A 90 -28.05 -27.74 -37.05
C GLU A 90 -29.41 -28.50 -37.03
N VAL A 91 -30.47 -27.88 -36.50
CA VAL A 91 -31.78 -28.52 -36.39
C VAL A 91 -32.49 -28.54 -37.75
N GLU A 92 -32.71 -29.74 -38.28
CA GLU A 92 -33.51 -29.93 -39.48
C GLU A 92 -35.01 -29.80 -39.17
N THR A 93 -35.52 -28.56 -39.23
CA THR A 93 -36.91 -28.22 -38.89
C THR A 93 -37.98 -28.80 -39.84
N ASN A 94 -37.57 -29.24 -41.04
CA ASN A 94 -38.45 -29.86 -42.04
C ASN A 94 -38.43 -31.40 -42.03
N SER A 95 -37.59 -32.02 -41.20
CA SER A 95 -37.44 -33.47 -41.15
C SER A 95 -38.60 -34.12 -40.38
N VAL A 96 -39.21 -35.14 -40.98
CA VAL A 96 -40.30 -35.91 -40.33
C VAL A 96 -39.70 -36.86 -39.31
N VAL A 97 -39.68 -36.45 -38.04
CA VAL A 97 -39.22 -37.28 -36.93
C VAL A 97 -40.39 -38.07 -36.34
N VAL A 98 -40.26 -39.40 -36.32
CA VAL A 98 -41.24 -40.32 -35.72
C VAL A 98 -40.58 -41.05 -34.55
N PHE A 99 -41.15 -40.87 -33.36
CA PHE A 99 -40.77 -41.61 -32.16
C PHE A 99 -41.75 -42.76 -31.88
N PRO A 100 -41.35 -43.78 -31.09
CA PRO A 100 -42.28 -44.79 -30.59
C PRO A 100 -43.47 -44.14 -29.85
N SER A 101 -44.65 -44.77 -29.89
CA SER A 101 -45.85 -44.23 -29.23
C SER A 101 -45.72 -44.09 -27.71
N SER A 102 -44.79 -44.80 -27.09
CA SER A 102 -44.46 -44.65 -25.66
C SER A 102 -43.61 -43.41 -25.35
N PHE A 103 -43.10 -42.71 -26.37
CA PHE A 103 -42.23 -41.55 -26.25
C PHE A 103 -42.85 -40.33 -26.94
N GLU A 104 -43.72 -39.64 -26.22
CA GLU A 104 -44.47 -38.50 -26.74
C GLU A 104 -43.72 -37.17 -26.52
N VAL A 105 -43.53 -36.42 -27.61
CA VAL A 105 -42.89 -35.09 -27.68
C VAL A 105 -43.76 -34.16 -28.52
N SER A 106 -43.94 -32.90 -28.10
CA SER A 106 -44.72 -31.94 -28.90
C SER A 106 -44.03 -31.68 -30.25
N ASN A 107 -44.82 -31.51 -31.33
CA ASN A 107 -44.29 -31.50 -32.70
C ASN A 107 -43.13 -30.52 -32.93
N PHE A 108 -43.18 -29.31 -32.37
CA PHE A 108 -42.10 -28.31 -32.47
C PHE A 108 -40.75 -28.83 -31.96
N TYR A 109 -40.73 -29.63 -30.89
CA TYR A 109 -39.51 -30.08 -30.24
C TYR A 109 -38.95 -31.40 -30.79
N LYS A 110 -39.64 -32.06 -31.73
CA LYS A 110 -39.24 -33.39 -32.20
C LYS A 110 -37.87 -33.39 -32.88
N SER A 111 -37.59 -32.44 -33.77
CA SER A 111 -36.29 -32.31 -34.44
C SER A 111 -35.17 -31.96 -33.43
N TYR A 112 -35.49 -31.14 -32.43
CA TYR A 112 -34.55 -30.82 -31.34
C TYR A 112 -34.17 -32.05 -30.52
N VAL A 113 -35.17 -32.84 -30.09
CA VAL A 113 -34.91 -34.07 -29.32
C VAL A 113 -34.16 -35.10 -30.17
N ALA A 114 -34.46 -35.19 -31.47
CA ALA A 114 -33.72 -36.04 -32.39
C ALA A 114 -32.24 -35.62 -32.50
N LEU A 115 -31.96 -34.32 -32.66
CA LEU A 115 -30.59 -33.80 -32.68
C LEU A 115 -29.87 -34.04 -31.34
N ALA A 116 -30.56 -33.86 -30.21
CA ALA A 116 -29.96 -34.14 -28.89
C ALA A 116 -29.56 -35.61 -28.71
N PHE A 117 -30.28 -36.56 -29.33
CA PHE A 117 -29.84 -37.95 -29.39
C PHE A 117 -28.63 -38.13 -30.30
N ASP A 118 -28.62 -37.51 -31.48
CA ASP A 118 -27.51 -37.61 -32.44
C ASP A 118 -26.20 -37.06 -31.86
N LYS A 119 -26.29 -35.91 -31.18
CA LYS A 119 -25.18 -35.23 -30.50
C LYS A 119 -24.83 -35.85 -29.14
N ASN A 120 -25.50 -36.93 -28.75
CA ASN A 120 -25.32 -37.63 -27.48
C ASN A 120 -25.52 -36.75 -26.22
N LEU A 121 -26.28 -35.66 -26.33
CA LEU A 121 -26.74 -34.87 -25.17
C LEU A 121 -27.74 -35.69 -24.33
N LEU A 122 -28.55 -36.52 -25.00
CA LEU A 122 -29.44 -37.51 -24.39
C LEU A 122 -29.06 -38.93 -24.80
N ASP A 123 -29.34 -39.90 -23.92
CA ASP A 123 -29.24 -41.32 -24.26
C ASP A 123 -30.62 -41.86 -24.63
N ARG A 124 -30.75 -42.38 -25.86
CA ARG A 124 -32.04 -42.83 -26.39
C ARG A 124 -32.66 -43.95 -25.56
N ASN A 125 -31.86 -44.90 -25.09
CA ASN A 125 -32.37 -46.05 -24.36
C ASN A 125 -32.85 -45.63 -22.97
N ASP A 126 -32.06 -44.78 -22.28
CA ASP A 126 -32.44 -44.23 -20.97
C ASP A 126 -33.76 -43.46 -21.05
N GLU A 127 -33.90 -42.57 -22.05
CA GLU A 127 -35.08 -41.72 -22.17
C GLU A 127 -36.35 -42.50 -22.57
N TYR A 128 -36.22 -43.53 -23.41
CA TYR A 128 -37.34 -44.42 -23.75
C TYR A 128 -37.76 -45.30 -22.56
N ALA A 129 -36.80 -45.79 -21.78
CA ALA A 129 -37.09 -46.52 -20.54
C ALA A 129 -37.77 -45.62 -19.52
N LEU A 130 -37.30 -44.38 -19.37
CA LEU A 130 -37.91 -43.37 -18.50
C LEU A 130 -39.36 -43.08 -18.90
N ALA A 131 -39.62 -42.83 -20.19
CA ALA A 131 -40.97 -42.59 -20.70
C ALA A 131 -41.91 -43.78 -20.44
N SER A 132 -41.42 -45.01 -20.64
CA SER A 132 -42.18 -46.23 -20.38
C SER A 132 -42.48 -46.44 -18.89
N SER A 133 -41.62 -45.95 -18.00
CA SER A 133 -41.81 -46.01 -16.55
C SER A 133 -42.74 -44.92 -15.99
N GLN A 134 -43.00 -43.86 -16.75
CA GLN A 134 -43.76 -42.68 -16.32
C GLN A 134 -44.95 -42.40 -17.26
N THR A 135 -45.90 -43.32 -17.32
CA THR A 135 -47.02 -43.27 -18.28
C THR A 135 -48.10 -42.22 -17.98
N ALA A 136 -48.06 -41.59 -16.80
CA ALA A 136 -49.05 -40.59 -16.39
C ALA A 136 -48.89 -39.23 -17.11
N THR A 137 -47.75 -38.96 -17.75
CA THR A 137 -47.48 -37.72 -18.47
C THR A 137 -46.56 -37.99 -19.65
N ALA A 138 -46.83 -37.37 -20.80
CA ALA A 138 -45.97 -37.45 -21.96
C ALA A 138 -44.53 -37.03 -21.61
N TRP A 139 -43.52 -37.76 -22.11
CA TRP A 139 -42.12 -37.53 -21.75
C TRP A 139 -41.67 -36.09 -21.99
N GLY A 140 -42.05 -35.51 -23.13
CA GLY A 140 -41.61 -34.17 -23.54
C GLY A 140 -42.16 -33.06 -22.65
N THR A 141 -43.44 -33.12 -22.29
CA THR A 141 -44.14 -32.11 -21.48
C THR A 141 -44.02 -32.37 -19.98
N ALA A 142 -43.42 -33.48 -19.56
CA ALA A 142 -43.15 -33.74 -18.15
C ALA A 142 -42.13 -32.73 -17.60
N PRO A 143 -42.33 -32.20 -16.39
CA PRO A 143 -41.34 -31.36 -15.71
C PRO A 143 -39.99 -32.08 -15.57
N ALA A 144 -38.90 -31.35 -15.81
CA ALA A 144 -37.55 -31.87 -15.69
C ALA A 144 -37.08 -31.82 -14.22
N SER A 145 -36.69 -32.96 -13.67
CA SER A 145 -36.11 -33.04 -12.33
C SER A 145 -34.68 -32.52 -12.30
N ARG A 146 -34.22 -32.09 -11.12
CA ARG A 146 -32.90 -31.49 -10.97
C ARG A 146 -31.73 -32.42 -11.24
N GLU A 147 -31.86 -33.70 -10.89
CA GLU A 147 -30.87 -34.72 -11.24
C GLU A 147 -30.79 -34.96 -12.76
N TRP A 148 -31.93 -34.91 -13.46
CA TRP A 148 -32.00 -35.12 -14.90
C TRP A 148 -31.43 -33.92 -15.67
N VAL A 149 -31.78 -32.69 -15.26
CA VAL A 149 -31.18 -31.46 -15.82
C VAL A 149 -29.67 -31.43 -15.61
N THR A 150 -29.20 -31.86 -14.42
CA THR A 150 -27.75 -31.93 -14.15
C THR A 150 -27.04 -32.91 -15.10
N LYS A 151 -27.64 -34.07 -15.39
CA LYS A 151 -27.11 -35.01 -16.41
C LYS A 151 -27.08 -34.36 -17.78
N LEU A 152 -28.16 -33.71 -18.22
CA LEU A 152 -28.21 -33.01 -19.50
C LEU A 152 -27.10 -31.93 -19.59
N LEU A 153 -26.97 -31.08 -18.57
CA LEU A 153 -25.95 -30.03 -18.51
C LEU A 153 -24.53 -30.59 -18.68
N VAL A 154 -24.18 -31.59 -17.88
CA VAL A 154 -22.84 -32.21 -17.89
C VAL A 154 -22.55 -32.89 -19.23
N ARG A 155 -23.55 -33.51 -19.86
CA ARG A 155 -23.39 -34.07 -21.20
C ARG A 155 -23.24 -32.99 -22.27
N THR A 156 -23.98 -31.88 -22.14
CA THR A 156 -23.94 -30.75 -23.07
C THR A 156 -22.53 -30.14 -23.14
N ILE A 157 -21.86 -29.99 -22.00
CA ILE A 157 -20.48 -29.49 -21.94
C ILE A 157 -19.41 -30.57 -22.23
N GLY A 158 -19.81 -31.77 -22.65
CA GLY A 158 -18.88 -32.86 -23.00
C GLY A 158 -18.24 -33.59 -21.81
N GLU A 159 -18.71 -33.39 -20.59
CA GLU A 159 -18.08 -33.88 -19.35
C GLU A 159 -18.62 -35.26 -18.88
N LYS A 160 -19.13 -36.06 -19.81
CA LYS A 160 -19.64 -37.42 -19.52
C LYS A 160 -18.56 -38.32 -18.90
N THR A 161 -17.33 -38.29 -19.42
CA THR A 161 -16.24 -39.11 -18.88
C THR A 161 -15.92 -38.77 -17.43
N LYS A 162 -15.99 -37.49 -17.06
CA LYS A 162 -15.82 -37.05 -15.67
C LYS A 162 -16.94 -37.57 -14.77
N ALA A 163 -18.18 -37.54 -15.26
CA ALA A 163 -19.31 -38.14 -14.56
C ALA A 163 -19.11 -39.66 -14.34
N ASP A 164 -18.67 -40.39 -15.37
CA ASP A 164 -18.41 -41.83 -15.27
C ASP A 164 -17.34 -42.14 -14.20
N MET A 165 -16.26 -41.34 -14.15
CA MET A 165 -15.20 -41.49 -13.13
C MET A 165 -15.70 -41.24 -11.70
N LEU A 166 -16.69 -40.35 -11.54
CA LEU A 166 -17.22 -39.94 -10.24
C LEU A 166 -18.47 -40.73 -9.81
N GLN A 167 -18.86 -41.73 -10.60
CA GLN A 167 -20.09 -42.51 -10.40
C GLN A 167 -20.11 -43.28 -9.08
N SER A 168 -18.95 -43.70 -8.57
CA SER A 168 -18.79 -44.41 -7.30
C SER A 168 -18.32 -43.50 -6.15
N THR A 169 -18.16 -42.20 -6.39
CA THR A 169 -17.78 -41.22 -5.37
C THR A 169 -19.00 -40.85 -4.51
N PRO A 170 -18.90 -40.85 -3.17
CA PRO A 170 -19.96 -40.35 -2.32
C PRO A 170 -20.24 -38.86 -2.61
N SER A 171 -21.51 -38.49 -2.73
CA SER A 171 -21.92 -37.09 -2.87
C SER A 171 -21.74 -36.33 -1.56
N SER A 172 -21.40 -35.05 -1.64
CA SER A 172 -21.25 -34.14 -0.49
C SER A 172 -22.58 -33.69 0.12
N PHE A 173 -23.72 -33.96 -0.54
CA PHE A 173 -25.04 -33.54 -0.07
C PHE A 173 -25.64 -34.56 0.91
N GLY A 174 -26.30 -34.07 1.96
CA GLY A 174 -26.93 -34.90 2.99
C GLY A 174 -28.11 -35.74 2.50
N ASP A 175 -28.72 -35.36 1.37
CA ASP A 175 -29.81 -36.11 0.72
C ASP A 175 -29.32 -36.96 -0.47
N ALA A 176 -28.02 -37.27 -0.53
CA ALA A 176 -27.41 -38.08 -1.58
C ALA A 176 -28.11 -39.43 -1.84
N GLY A 177 -28.69 -40.04 -0.81
CA GLY A 177 -29.44 -41.29 -0.94
C GLY A 177 -30.70 -41.20 -1.82
N ASN A 178 -31.21 -39.99 -2.07
CA ASN A 178 -32.36 -39.74 -2.95
C ASN A 178 -31.96 -39.53 -4.42
N ILE A 179 -30.66 -39.39 -4.72
CA ILE A 179 -30.16 -39.24 -6.08
C ILE A 179 -30.29 -40.60 -6.77
N GLY A 180 -30.90 -40.63 -7.96
CA GLY A 180 -30.98 -41.87 -8.73
C GLY A 180 -29.58 -42.39 -9.08
N LYS A 181 -29.39 -43.71 -9.06
CA LYS A 181 -28.07 -44.34 -9.23
C LYS A 181 -27.37 -43.83 -10.49
N ASP A 182 -28.07 -43.73 -11.61
CA ASP A 182 -27.50 -43.31 -12.90
C ASP A 182 -27.21 -41.80 -13.01
N TYR A 183 -27.56 -41.02 -11.99
CA TYR A 183 -27.32 -39.56 -11.92
C TYR A 183 -26.18 -39.19 -10.97
N LEU A 184 -25.77 -40.09 -10.06
CA LEU A 184 -24.81 -39.76 -9.00
C LEU A 184 -23.48 -39.21 -9.55
N GLY A 185 -22.91 -39.86 -10.57
CA GLY A 185 -21.68 -39.40 -11.21
C GLY A 185 -21.80 -38.02 -11.84
N TYR A 186 -22.93 -37.74 -12.49
CA TYR A 186 -23.21 -36.43 -13.10
C TYR A 186 -23.37 -35.33 -12.05
N VAL A 187 -24.05 -35.61 -10.94
CA VAL A 187 -24.17 -34.67 -9.82
C VAL A 187 -22.80 -34.33 -9.24
N ASN A 188 -21.98 -35.34 -8.99
CA ASN A 188 -20.62 -35.14 -8.47
C ASN A 188 -19.74 -34.36 -9.46
N ALA A 189 -19.84 -34.66 -10.76
CA ALA A 189 -19.12 -33.93 -11.80
C ALA A 189 -19.53 -32.45 -11.82
N ALA A 190 -20.83 -32.15 -11.80
CA ALA A 190 -21.34 -30.78 -11.79
C ALA A 190 -20.89 -29.98 -10.55
N VAL A 191 -20.82 -30.62 -9.37
CA VAL A 191 -20.25 -29.99 -8.16
C VAL A 191 -18.76 -29.73 -8.33
N SER A 192 -17.99 -30.71 -8.83
CA SER A 192 -16.54 -30.56 -9.04
C SER A 192 -16.17 -29.49 -10.07
N LEU A 193 -17.08 -29.20 -11.00
CA LEU A 193 -16.97 -28.15 -12.02
C LEU A 193 -17.56 -26.82 -11.55
N GLN A 194 -18.04 -26.75 -10.30
CA GLN A 194 -18.68 -25.58 -9.68
C GLN A 194 -19.95 -25.09 -10.40
N LEU A 195 -20.61 -25.97 -11.16
CA LEU A 195 -21.87 -25.68 -11.86
C LEU A 195 -23.06 -25.73 -10.91
N VAL A 196 -23.01 -26.62 -9.90
CA VAL A 196 -24.07 -26.83 -8.93
C VAL A 196 -23.55 -26.61 -7.50
N LYS A 197 -24.22 -25.74 -6.73
CA LYS A 197 -23.94 -25.48 -5.31
C LYS A 197 -24.93 -26.14 -4.33
N GLY A 198 -25.99 -26.77 -4.85
CA GLY A 198 -27.13 -27.23 -4.03
C GLY A 198 -28.23 -26.17 -3.92
N VAL A 199 -29.41 -26.57 -3.42
CA VAL A 199 -30.48 -25.61 -3.03
C VAL A 199 -30.17 -25.00 -1.65
N THR A 200 -29.38 -25.72 -0.86
CA THR A 200 -28.61 -25.22 0.29
C THR A 200 -27.22 -25.87 0.20
N GLU A 201 -26.27 -25.43 1.03
CA GLU A 201 -24.91 -26.03 1.07
C GLU A 201 -24.92 -27.55 1.30
N THR A 202 -25.94 -28.07 2.00
CA THR A 202 -26.04 -29.48 2.39
C THR A 202 -27.14 -30.24 1.66
N LYS A 203 -27.94 -29.61 0.80
CA LYS A 203 -29.09 -30.26 0.15
C LYS A 203 -29.04 -30.11 -1.37
N PHE A 204 -29.11 -31.24 -2.09
CA PHE A 204 -29.25 -31.26 -3.53
C PHE A 204 -30.72 -31.12 -3.96
N ASP A 205 -31.65 -31.85 -3.35
CA ASP A 205 -33.05 -31.97 -3.79
C ASP A 205 -33.22 -32.56 -5.21
N PRO A 206 -32.85 -33.85 -5.41
CA PRO A 206 -32.70 -34.43 -6.75
C PRO A 206 -33.99 -34.59 -7.55
N LYS A 207 -35.12 -34.79 -6.86
CA LYS A 207 -36.42 -35.04 -7.49
C LYS A 207 -37.24 -33.76 -7.70
N ALA A 208 -36.81 -32.63 -7.13
CA ALA A 208 -37.48 -31.35 -7.34
C ALA A 208 -37.41 -30.95 -8.81
N ASN A 209 -38.49 -30.32 -9.30
CA ASN A 209 -38.55 -29.77 -10.65
C ASN A 209 -37.68 -28.52 -10.73
N VAL A 210 -36.98 -28.35 -11.86
CA VAL A 210 -36.18 -27.16 -12.13
C VAL A 210 -37.08 -26.07 -12.70
N ASN A 211 -37.01 -24.87 -12.12
CA ASN A 211 -37.68 -23.69 -12.67
C ASN A 211 -36.79 -22.97 -13.70
N ARG A 212 -37.40 -22.10 -14.51
CA ARG A 212 -36.72 -21.38 -15.61
C ARG A 212 -35.50 -20.58 -15.16
N ALA A 213 -35.60 -19.91 -14.01
CA ALA A 213 -34.47 -19.15 -13.44
C ALA A 213 -33.29 -20.05 -13.07
N SER A 214 -33.56 -21.19 -12.44
CA SER A 214 -32.52 -22.17 -12.07
C SER A 214 -31.86 -22.78 -13.29
N LEU A 215 -32.63 -23.08 -14.34
CA LEU A 215 -32.08 -23.61 -15.58
C LEU A 215 -31.15 -22.60 -16.27
N ALA A 216 -31.58 -21.33 -16.38
CA ALA A 216 -30.76 -20.25 -16.93
C ALA A 216 -29.45 -20.09 -16.14
N THR A 217 -29.52 -20.08 -14.82
CA THR A 217 -28.35 -19.98 -13.93
C THR A 217 -27.34 -21.11 -14.17
N LEU A 218 -27.84 -22.35 -14.33
CA LEU A 218 -27.00 -23.52 -14.56
C LEU A 218 -26.23 -23.43 -15.88
N PHE A 219 -26.90 -23.01 -16.97
CA PHE A 219 -26.25 -22.86 -18.27
C PHE A 219 -25.34 -21.63 -18.35
N SER A 220 -25.71 -20.49 -17.76
CA SER A 220 -24.85 -19.30 -17.67
C SER A 220 -23.51 -19.62 -16.98
N ARG A 221 -23.55 -20.36 -15.86
CA ARG A 221 -22.32 -20.80 -15.18
C ARG A 221 -21.47 -21.75 -16.02
N ALA A 222 -22.08 -22.53 -16.89
CA ALA A 222 -21.41 -23.51 -17.72
C ALA A 222 -20.62 -22.90 -18.88
N GLU A 223 -20.88 -21.65 -19.26
CA GLU A 223 -20.17 -20.97 -20.36
C GLU A 223 -18.66 -20.91 -20.16
N ARG A 224 -18.19 -20.77 -18.92
CA ARG A 224 -16.74 -20.78 -18.61
C ARG A 224 -16.07 -22.13 -18.90
N GLN A 225 -16.84 -23.21 -18.84
CA GLN A 225 -16.34 -24.58 -19.12
C GLN A 225 -16.54 -24.97 -20.59
N TYR A 226 -17.43 -24.28 -21.30
CA TYR A 226 -17.81 -24.59 -22.67
C TYR A 226 -17.96 -23.29 -23.48
N PRO A 227 -16.84 -22.69 -23.92
CA PRO A 227 -16.86 -21.42 -24.65
C PRO A 227 -17.46 -21.60 -26.04
N VAL A 228 -18.55 -20.89 -26.30
CA VAL A 228 -19.24 -20.82 -27.60
C VAL A 228 -19.29 -19.36 -28.02
N ALA A 229 -19.03 -19.07 -29.29
CA ALA A 229 -19.14 -17.73 -29.83
C ALA A 229 -20.62 -17.40 -30.11
N TYR A 230 -21.23 -16.57 -29.27
CA TYR A 230 -22.58 -16.08 -29.47
C TYR A 230 -22.58 -14.74 -30.21
N ALA A 231 -23.65 -14.48 -30.96
CA ALA A 231 -23.79 -13.24 -31.72
C ALA A 231 -23.71 -12.01 -30.79
N GLY A 232 -22.85 -11.06 -31.13
CA GLY A 232 -22.64 -9.83 -30.37
C GLY A 232 -21.78 -9.99 -29.11
N GLN A 233 -21.39 -11.20 -28.72
CA GLN A 233 -20.47 -11.41 -27.60
C GLN A 233 -19.01 -11.22 -28.01
N GLN A 234 -18.25 -10.55 -27.16
CA GLN A 234 -16.80 -10.40 -27.25
C GLN A 234 -16.19 -10.62 -25.87
N ASP A 235 -15.33 -11.63 -25.75
CA ASP A 235 -14.46 -11.82 -24.59
C ASP A 235 -13.10 -11.16 -24.86
N GLY A 236 -12.54 -10.46 -23.89
CA GLY A 236 -11.24 -9.81 -24.04
C GLY A 236 -10.83 -8.96 -22.84
N ILE A 237 -9.88 -8.07 -23.06
CA ILE A 237 -9.29 -7.23 -22.00
C ILE A 237 -9.70 -5.77 -22.21
N VAL A 238 -10.08 -5.08 -21.13
CA VAL A 238 -10.40 -3.64 -21.18
C VAL A 238 -9.15 -2.85 -21.55
N SER A 239 -9.04 -2.39 -22.80
CA SER A 239 -7.87 -1.65 -23.25
C SER A 239 -8.01 -0.14 -23.10
N LYS A 240 -9.24 0.38 -23.18
CA LYS A 240 -9.59 1.78 -22.91
C LYS A 240 -10.94 1.86 -22.21
N LEU A 241 -11.08 2.83 -21.31
CA LEU A 241 -12.31 3.03 -20.54
C LEU A 241 -12.55 4.52 -20.33
N SER A 242 -13.77 4.97 -20.58
CA SER A 242 -14.25 6.32 -20.28
C SER A 242 -15.62 6.25 -19.62
N SER A 243 -16.18 7.39 -19.23
CA SER A 243 -17.55 7.47 -18.69
C SER A 243 -18.64 7.06 -19.69
N SER A 244 -18.32 6.94 -20.98
CA SER A 244 -19.30 6.68 -22.05
C SER A 244 -18.87 5.60 -23.05
N SER A 245 -17.71 4.97 -22.86
CA SER A 245 -17.19 3.96 -23.78
C SER A 245 -16.27 2.96 -23.12
N ILE A 246 -16.27 1.73 -23.62
CA ILE A 246 -15.30 0.68 -23.32
C ILE A 246 -14.69 0.17 -24.63
N SER A 247 -13.37 0.06 -24.67
CA SER A 247 -12.68 -0.67 -25.73
C SER A 247 -12.17 -1.99 -25.19
N VAL A 248 -12.46 -3.07 -25.91
CA VAL A 248 -12.07 -4.43 -25.56
C VAL A 248 -11.08 -4.93 -26.59
N TYR A 249 -9.89 -5.32 -26.12
CA TYR A 249 -8.87 -5.95 -26.94
C TYR A 249 -9.04 -7.46 -26.92
N SER A 250 -9.12 -8.06 -28.10
CA SER A 250 -9.25 -9.51 -28.29
C SER A 250 -8.87 -9.88 -29.73
N ASP A 251 -8.29 -11.06 -29.93
CA ASP A 251 -7.88 -11.56 -31.25
C ASP A 251 -7.05 -10.56 -32.08
N ASN A 252 -6.11 -9.86 -31.42
CA ASN A 252 -5.29 -8.79 -32.01
C ASN A 252 -6.05 -7.61 -32.62
N SER A 253 -7.29 -7.40 -32.19
CA SER A 253 -8.14 -6.27 -32.58
C SER A 253 -8.68 -5.56 -31.35
N GLU A 254 -8.98 -4.27 -31.49
CA GLU A 254 -9.63 -3.45 -30.48
C GLU A 254 -11.03 -3.07 -30.96
N ASN A 255 -12.06 -3.42 -30.19
CA ASN A 255 -13.45 -3.10 -30.49
C ASN A 255 -14.00 -2.13 -29.44
N THR A 256 -14.53 -0.99 -29.87
CA THR A 256 -15.09 0.02 -28.98
C THR A 256 -16.62 -0.02 -28.97
N TYR A 257 -17.19 0.04 -27.77
CA TYR A 257 -18.63 0.09 -27.52
C TYR A 257 -18.99 1.33 -26.72
N SER A 258 -20.12 1.96 -27.05
CA SER A 258 -20.72 2.99 -26.20
C SER A 258 -21.38 2.38 -24.95
N ILE A 259 -21.29 3.09 -23.84
CA ILE A 259 -21.90 2.77 -22.54
C ILE A 259 -22.91 3.88 -22.21
N ASP A 260 -24.10 3.49 -21.75
CA ASP A 260 -25.06 4.42 -21.17
C ASP A 260 -25.77 3.82 -19.96
N GLY A 261 -26.73 4.54 -19.37
CA GLY A 261 -27.46 4.09 -18.19
C GLY A 261 -28.29 2.81 -18.36
N ASN A 262 -28.41 2.28 -19.60
CA ASN A 262 -29.07 1.00 -19.85
C ASN A 262 -28.09 -0.17 -19.98
N THR A 263 -26.77 0.09 -20.03
CA THR A 263 -25.75 -0.96 -20.06
C THR A 263 -25.73 -1.69 -18.72
N ARG A 264 -25.93 -3.00 -18.74
CA ARG A 264 -25.92 -3.83 -17.52
C ARG A 264 -24.50 -4.31 -17.24
N ILE A 265 -23.98 -3.99 -16.06
CA ILE A 265 -22.60 -4.32 -15.68
C ILE A 265 -22.65 -5.25 -14.48
N TYR A 266 -21.94 -6.38 -14.55
CA TYR A 266 -21.85 -7.36 -13.46
C TYR A 266 -20.41 -7.73 -13.18
N ARG A 267 -20.16 -8.29 -12.00
CA ARG A 267 -18.90 -8.93 -11.66
C ARG A 267 -19.04 -10.44 -11.59
N TYR A 268 -17.94 -11.14 -11.78
CA TYR A 268 -17.87 -12.60 -11.65
C TYR A 268 -18.26 -13.10 -10.25
N ASP A 269 -18.14 -12.26 -9.23
CA ASP A 269 -18.39 -12.54 -7.80
C ASP A 269 -19.71 -11.96 -7.27
N SER A 270 -20.52 -11.32 -8.13
CA SER A 270 -21.78 -10.69 -7.77
C SER A 270 -22.92 -11.14 -8.69
N GLU A 271 -24.07 -11.46 -8.09
CA GLU A 271 -25.33 -11.69 -8.80
C GLU A 271 -26.14 -10.39 -8.99
N GLN A 272 -25.68 -9.28 -8.41
CA GLN A 272 -26.28 -7.95 -8.56
C GLN A 272 -25.44 -7.10 -9.53
N ALA A 273 -26.13 -6.23 -10.28
CA ALA A 273 -25.47 -5.26 -11.14
C ALA A 273 -24.61 -4.27 -10.33
N VAL A 274 -23.52 -3.81 -10.93
CA VAL A 274 -22.55 -2.86 -10.36
C VAL A 274 -22.51 -1.57 -11.19
N SER A 275 -21.95 -0.50 -10.62
CA SER A 275 -21.71 0.74 -11.38
C SER A 275 -20.52 0.60 -12.33
N LEU A 276 -20.38 1.57 -13.25
CA LEU A 276 -19.25 1.69 -14.16
C LEU A 276 -17.90 1.73 -13.42
N ASP A 277 -17.86 2.26 -12.19
CA ASP A 277 -16.64 2.38 -11.37
C ASP A 277 -16.03 1.02 -10.98
N ALA A 278 -16.80 -0.07 -11.12
CA ALA A 278 -16.30 -1.42 -10.90
C ALA A 278 -15.40 -1.91 -12.05
N LEU A 279 -15.53 -1.32 -13.25
CA LEU A 279 -14.67 -1.64 -14.40
C LEU A 279 -13.28 -1.02 -14.19
N LYS A 280 -12.25 -1.83 -14.40
CA LYS A 280 -10.86 -1.39 -14.34
C LYS A 280 -10.22 -1.58 -15.70
N LEU A 281 -9.27 -0.71 -16.03
CA LEU A 281 -8.42 -0.92 -17.20
C LEU A 281 -7.62 -2.21 -17.03
N TYR A 282 -7.39 -2.88 -18.15
CA TYR A 282 -6.54 -4.05 -18.32
C TYR A 282 -7.03 -5.33 -17.62
N THR A 283 -8.30 -5.38 -17.19
CA THR A 283 -8.93 -6.60 -16.64
C THR A 283 -9.71 -7.37 -17.70
N ASP A 284 -9.96 -8.66 -17.48
CA ASP A 284 -10.79 -9.50 -18.34
C ASP A 284 -12.28 -9.14 -18.27
N VAL A 285 -12.94 -9.05 -19.42
CA VAL A 285 -14.36 -8.77 -19.56
C VAL A 285 -15.02 -9.59 -20.66
N THR A 286 -16.32 -9.82 -20.51
CA THR A 286 -17.25 -10.23 -21.57
C THR A 286 -18.16 -9.05 -21.89
N VAL A 287 -18.23 -8.63 -23.15
CA VAL A 287 -19.16 -7.60 -23.63
C VAL A 287 -20.15 -8.23 -24.59
N ILE A 288 -21.45 -8.04 -24.37
CA ILE A 288 -22.48 -8.37 -25.37
C ILE A 288 -22.98 -7.05 -25.94
N GLY A 289 -22.62 -6.78 -27.20
CA GLY A 289 -22.87 -5.54 -27.88
C GLY A 289 -23.77 -5.68 -29.10
N GLN A 290 -24.43 -4.58 -29.45
CA GLN A 290 -25.24 -4.45 -30.65
C GLN A 290 -25.13 -3.04 -31.22
N ASN A 291 -24.92 -2.93 -32.54
CA ASN A 291 -24.81 -1.64 -33.25
C ASN A 291 -23.80 -0.67 -32.59
N GLY A 292 -22.67 -1.19 -32.11
CA GLY A 292 -21.63 -0.38 -31.44
C GLY A 292 -21.97 0.06 -30.01
N LYS A 293 -23.04 -0.46 -29.40
CA LYS A 293 -23.41 -0.20 -28.00
C LYS A 293 -23.26 -1.45 -27.15
N ALA A 294 -22.67 -1.33 -25.96
CA ALA A 294 -22.63 -2.40 -24.98
C ALA A 294 -24.00 -2.52 -24.28
N LEU A 295 -24.66 -3.66 -24.44
CA LEU A 295 -25.91 -3.97 -23.73
C LEU A 295 -25.61 -4.62 -22.37
N TYR A 296 -24.58 -5.45 -22.32
CA TYR A 296 -24.13 -6.17 -21.14
C TYR A 296 -22.61 -6.22 -21.06
N ILE A 297 -22.08 -6.09 -19.85
CA ILE A 297 -20.66 -6.22 -19.54
C ILE A 297 -20.54 -7.11 -18.28
N GLU A 298 -19.75 -8.17 -18.34
CA GLU A 298 -19.36 -8.98 -17.17
C GLU A 298 -17.86 -8.89 -16.96
N ILE A 299 -17.45 -8.45 -15.77
CA ILE A 299 -16.05 -8.45 -15.32
C ILE A 299 -15.70 -9.88 -14.91
N ASN A 300 -14.70 -10.46 -15.56
CA ASN A 300 -14.32 -11.86 -15.38
C ASN A 300 -13.20 -12.07 -14.35
N GLY A 301 -12.55 -10.99 -13.89
CA GLY A 301 -11.52 -11.01 -12.86
C GLY A 301 -11.00 -9.61 -12.50
N ASP A 302 -10.23 -9.52 -11.41
CA ASP A 302 -9.58 -8.27 -10.98
C ASP A 302 -8.11 -8.18 -11.40
N GLU A 303 -7.56 -9.22 -12.02
CA GLU A 303 -6.16 -9.24 -12.48
C GLU A 303 -5.98 -8.27 -13.64
N GLN A 304 -5.05 -7.32 -13.49
CA GLN A 304 -4.66 -6.40 -14.54
C GLN A 304 -3.50 -7.01 -15.33
N HIS A 305 -3.69 -7.17 -16.64
CA HIS A 305 -2.68 -7.69 -17.57
C HIS A 305 -1.64 -6.62 -17.90
N VAL A 306 -0.82 -6.26 -16.91
CA VAL A 306 0.26 -5.29 -17.03
C VAL A 306 1.57 -5.84 -16.47
N GLN A 307 2.70 -5.32 -16.95
CA GLN A 307 4.02 -5.60 -16.42
C GLN A 307 4.74 -4.30 -16.09
N SER A 308 5.63 -4.32 -15.10
CA SER A 308 6.42 -3.13 -14.74
C SER A 308 7.89 -3.48 -14.56
N TYR A 309 8.75 -2.57 -15.02
CA TYR A 309 10.20 -2.70 -14.90
C TYR A 309 10.87 -1.33 -14.77
N GLU A 310 12.11 -1.34 -14.28
CA GLU A 310 12.92 -0.12 -14.18
C GLU A 310 13.83 0.02 -15.39
N ALA A 311 13.99 1.26 -15.85
CA ALA A 311 14.88 1.61 -16.95
C ALA A 311 15.44 3.03 -16.74
N VAL A 312 16.50 3.36 -17.50
CA VAL A 312 17.07 4.71 -17.52
C VAL A 312 16.68 5.41 -18.82
N LEU A 313 16.07 6.59 -18.74
CA LEU A 313 15.62 7.33 -19.92
C LEU A 313 16.80 7.84 -20.77
N ASP A 314 16.88 7.48 -22.06
CA ASP A 314 17.86 8.07 -22.98
C ASP A 314 17.29 9.28 -23.72
N ARG A 315 16.19 9.09 -24.45
CA ARG A 315 15.55 10.15 -25.24
C ARG A 315 14.09 9.83 -25.55
N VAL A 316 13.33 10.87 -25.88
CA VAL A 316 11.92 10.78 -26.30
C VAL A 316 11.80 11.27 -27.75
N ILE A 317 11.16 10.49 -28.61
CA ILE A 317 10.83 10.82 -30.00
C ILE A 317 9.31 10.93 -30.11
N LYS A 318 8.81 12.13 -29.83
CA LYS A 318 7.36 12.41 -29.79
C LYS A 318 6.65 12.20 -31.12
N SER A 319 7.30 12.50 -32.24
CA SER A 319 6.70 12.31 -33.56
C SER A 319 6.30 10.86 -33.85
N ASP A 320 6.96 9.92 -33.17
CA ASP A 320 6.85 8.49 -33.43
C ASP A 320 6.22 7.75 -32.24
N ASN A 321 5.77 8.49 -31.21
CA ASN A 321 5.28 7.96 -29.93
C ASN A 321 6.22 6.88 -29.34
N LEU A 322 7.51 7.21 -29.33
CA LEU A 322 8.59 6.29 -28.99
C LEU A 322 9.54 6.93 -27.97
N MET A 323 10.00 6.15 -26.99
CA MET A 323 11.13 6.52 -26.14
C MET A 323 12.20 5.43 -26.17
N TYR A 324 13.46 5.84 -26.07
CA TYR A 324 14.58 4.93 -25.90
C TYR A 324 14.98 4.92 -24.43
N VAL A 325 15.18 3.72 -23.89
CA VAL A 325 15.61 3.51 -22.51
C VAL A 325 16.74 2.51 -22.44
N TRP A 326 17.55 2.58 -21.39
CA TRP A 326 18.60 1.60 -21.12
C TRP A 326 18.11 0.59 -20.09
N ILE A 327 18.22 -0.69 -20.45
CA ILE A 327 17.97 -1.83 -19.56
C ILE A 327 19.17 -2.77 -19.66
N ASN A 328 19.88 -2.98 -18.55
CA ASN A 328 21.10 -3.81 -18.51
C ASN A 328 22.11 -3.42 -19.62
N ASP A 329 22.42 -2.12 -19.73
CA ASP A 329 23.34 -1.52 -20.72
C ASP A 329 22.96 -1.74 -22.19
N LYS A 330 21.70 -2.11 -22.46
CA LYS A 330 21.17 -2.26 -23.83
C LYS A 330 20.07 -1.22 -24.08
N PRO A 331 20.08 -0.56 -25.25
CA PRO A 331 19.00 0.34 -25.61
C PRO A 331 17.78 -0.50 -25.99
N VAL A 332 16.62 -0.12 -25.44
CA VAL A 332 15.32 -0.74 -25.67
C VAL A 332 14.35 0.34 -26.16
N GLU A 333 13.59 0.00 -27.20
CA GLU A 333 12.52 0.82 -27.75
C GLU A 333 11.23 0.58 -26.98
N VAL A 334 10.61 1.65 -26.50
CA VAL A 334 9.35 1.61 -25.75
C VAL A 334 8.34 2.52 -26.44
N HIS A 335 7.32 1.91 -27.05
CA HIS A 335 6.21 2.61 -27.69
C HIS A 335 5.17 3.04 -26.65
N TYR A 336 4.51 4.16 -26.85
CA TYR A 336 3.44 4.64 -25.97
C TYR A 336 2.25 5.19 -26.76
N GLY A 337 1.10 5.32 -26.10
CA GLY A 337 -0.11 5.94 -26.65
C GLY A 337 -0.33 7.37 -26.17
N ASP A 338 -1.35 8.04 -26.71
CA ASP A 338 -1.77 9.39 -26.27
C ASP A 338 -2.30 9.40 -24.82
N ASP A 339 -2.65 8.22 -24.31
CA ASP A 339 -3.15 7.93 -22.97
C ASP A 339 -2.04 7.62 -21.95
N LEU A 340 -0.76 7.76 -22.33
CA LEU A 340 0.37 7.58 -21.42
C LEU A 340 0.29 8.51 -20.20
N ILE A 341 0.28 7.93 -19.01
CA ILE A 341 0.33 8.69 -17.75
C ILE A 341 1.78 8.82 -17.30
N VAL A 342 2.28 10.05 -17.20
CA VAL A 342 3.64 10.32 -16.72
C VAL A 342 3.61 11.04 -15.39
N GLN A 343 4.37 10.55 -14.41
CA GLN A 343 4.41 11.07 -13.05
C GLN A 343 5.85 11.31 -12.57
N ASP A 344 6.03 12.37 -11.77
CA ASP A 344 7.28 12.58 -11.03
C ASP A 344 7.39 11.66 -9.79
N GLY A 345 8.47 11.81 -9.02
CA GLY A 345 8.70 11.03 -7.80
C GLY A 345 7.63 11.21 -6.71
N SER A 346 6.94 12.36 -6.70
CA SER A 346 5.84 12.65 -5.78
C SER A 346 4.49 12.08 -6.24
N GLY A 347 4.40 11.59 -7.49
CA GLY A 347 3.16 11.11 -8.11
C GLY A 347 2.36 12.19 -8.84
N LYS A 348 2.87 13.42 -8.95
CA LYS A 348 2.24 14.50 -9.73
C LYS A 348 2.37 14.20 -11.23
N THR A 349 1.29 14.39 -11.97
CA THR A 349 1.29 14.23 -13.43
C THR A 349 2.10 15.35 -14.11
N ILE A 350 3.04 14.95 -14.97
CA ILE A 350 3.93 15.85 -15.72
C ILE A 350 3.96 15.44 -17.21
N PRO A 351 4.27 16.34 -18.15
CA PRO A 351 4.62 15.97 -19.52
C PRO A 351 5.84 15.04 -19.58
N LEU A 352 5.86 14.09 -20.53
CA LEU A 352 6.98 13.16 -20.72
C LEU A 352 8.32 13.88 -20.96
N GLU A 353 8.27 15.05 -21.61
CA GLU A 353 9.43 15.87 -21.94
C GLU A 353 10.07 16.54 -20.72
N GLN A 354 9.40 16.54 -19.56
CA GLN A 354 9.96 17.06 -18.30
C GLN A 354 10.83 16.03 -17.57
N ILE A 355 10.85 14.77 -18.02
CA ILE A 355 11.77 13.79 -17.46
C ILE A 355 13.15 14.01 -18.07
N SER A 356 14.11 14.40 -17.23
CA SER A 356 15.51 14.54 -17.62
C SER A 356 16.09 13.22 -18.13
N ARG A 357 16.93 13.31 -19.16
CA ARG A 357 17.79 12.19 -19.60
C ARG A 357 18.56 11.63 -18.40
N ASP A 358 18.81 10.34 -18.44
CA ASP A 358 19.46 9.55 -17.39
C ASP A 358 18.65 9.37 -16.10
N SER A 359 17.41 9.89 -16.03
CA SER A 359 16.50 9.59 -14.91
C SER A 359 16.16 8.10 -14.87
N VAL A 360 16.17 7.53 -13.66
CA VAL A 360 15.64 6.19 -13.42
C VAL A 360 14.13 6.29 -13.37
N ILE A 361 13.46 5.56 -14.24
CA ILE A 361 12.02 5.52 -14.37
C ILE A 361 11.50 4.10 -14.17
N THR A 362 10.32 3.98 -13.58
CA THR A 362 9.51 2.77 -13.65
C THR A 362 8.55 2.90 -14.82
N ILE A 363 8.57 1.93 -15.72
CA ILE A 363 7.67 1.85 -16.86
C ILE A 363 6.68 0.73 -16.59
N THR A 364 5.39 1.02 -16.73
CA THR A 364 4.34 0.00 -16.75
C THR A 364 3.84 -0.14 -18.18
N GLU A 365 3.91 -1.35 -18.73
CA GLU A 365 3.40 -1.69 -20.05
C GLU A 365 2.22 -2.64 -19.96
N ASP A 366 1.43 -2.72 -21.03
CA ASP A 366 0.50 -3.82 -21.16
C ASP A 366 1.22 -5.17 -21.29
N ALA A 367 0.57 -6.24 -20.86
CA ALA A 367 1.07 -7.61 -20.96
C ALA A 367 0.18 -8.50 -21.83
N PHE A 368 -0.66 -7.88 -22.68
CA PHE A 368 -1.65 -8.60 -23.49
C PHE A 368 -1.54 -8.35 -24.99
N ARG A 369 -0.83 -7.29 -25.42
CA ARG A 369 -0.55 -7.07 -26.85
C ARG A 369 0.72 -7.82 -27.26
N PRO A 370 0.82 -8.31 -28.50
CA PRO A 370 2.06 -8.86 -29.04
C PRO A 370 3.21 -7.84 -29.07
N ALA A 371 2.87 -6.57 -29.26
CA ALA A 371 3.77 -5.42 -29.13
C ALA A 371 3.24 -4.55 -27.98
N PRO A 372 3.80 -4.69 -26.77
CA PRO A 372 3.40 -3.90 -25.61
C PRO A 372 3.55 -2.40 -25.85
N VAL A 373 2.63 -1.62 -25.28
CA VAL A 373 2.79 -0.17 -25.16
C VAL A 373 2.90 0.24 -23.69
N ALA A 374 3.70 1.26 -23.43
CA ALA A 374 3.79 1.89 -22.13
C ALA A 374 2.47 2.60 -21.81
N LEU A 375 1.96 2.28 -20.62
CA LEU A 375 0.71 2.78 -20.04
C LEU A 375 1.00 3.85 -19.00
N SER A 376 2.11 3.72 -18.27
CA SER A 376 2.61 4.77 -17.40
C SER A 376 4.12 4.79 -17.27
N VAL A 377 4.65 5.97 -16.94
CA VAL A 377 6.05 6.21 -16.58
C VAL A 377 6.08 6.98 -15.27
N LYS A 378 6.84 6.49 -14.28
CA LYS A 378 7.05 7.19 -13.01
C LYS A 378 8.54 7.42 -12.75
N VAL A 379 8.92 8.65 -12.43
CA VAL A 379 10.30 8.97 -12.03
C VAL A 379 10.58 8.37 -10.66
N LYS A 380 11.58 7.48 -10.59
CA LYS A 380 12.06 6.87 -9.34
C LYS A 380 13.19 7.68 -8.72
N SER A 381 14.13 8.13 -9.55
CA SER A 381 15.16 9.10 -9.15
C SER A 381 15.48 9.98 -10.34
N ALA A 382 15.20 11.28 -10.21
CA ALA A 382 15.61 12.27 -11.18
C ALA A 382 17.14 12.45 -11.10
N VAL A 383 17.80 12.44 -12.25
CA VAL A 383 19.18 12.94 -12.32
C VAL A 383 19.08 14.45 -12.49
N GLU A 384 19.58 15.20 -11.51
CA GLU A 384 19.69 16.65 -11.67
C GLU A 384 20.59 16.94 -12.87
N ALA A 385 20.12 17.79 -13.79
CA ALA A 385 20.93 18.20 -14.93
C ALA A 385 22.23 18.83 -14.41
N SER A 386 23.39 18.37 -14.90
CA SER A 386 24.67 18.90 -14.42
C SER A 386 25.69 19.14 -15.52
N LEU A 387 26.58 20.10 -15.27
CA LEU A 387 27.71 20.43 -16.14
C LEU A 387 29.02 20.30 -15.38
N GLU A 388 30.04 19.72 -16.01
CA GLU A 388 31.38 19.61 -15.42
C GLU A 388 32.41 20.40 -16.24
N GLY A 389 33.40 20.97 -15.54
CA GLY A 389 34.53 21.67 -16.13
C GLY A 389 35.47 22.25 -15.08
N THR A 390 36.51 22.95 -15.52
CA THR A 390 37.44 23.63 -14.60
C THR A 390 36.95 25.04 -14.30
N PHE A 391 36.83 25.40 -13.03
CA PHE A 391 36.39 26.73 -12.60
C PHE A 391 37.31 27.83 -13.17
N TYR A 392 36.71 28.89 -13.75
CA TYR A 392 37.44 30.03 -14.30
C TYR A 392 37.12 31.34 -13.58
N SER A 393 35.84 31.65 -13.38
CA SER A 393 35.40 32.86 -12.66
C SER A 393 33.96 32.73 -12.18
N ALA A 394 33.60 33.44 -11.10
CA ALA A 394 32.22 33.66 -10.68
C ALA A 394 32.06 35.10 -10.16
N GLY A 395 30.96 35.75 -10.53
CA GLY A 395 30.65 37.14 -10.22
C GLY A 395 29.43 37.64 -11.01
N ASP A 396 28.77 38.69 -10.52
CA ASP A 396 27.60 39.32 -11.18
C ASP A 396 26.46 38.34 -11.53
N GLY A 397 26.23 37.35 -10.66
CA GLY A 397 25.20 36.32 -10.86
C GLY A 397 25.53 35.29 -11.94
N ILE A 398 26.80 35.17 -12.36
CA ILE A 398 27.24 34.24 -13.40
C ILE A 398 28.46 33.44 -12.92
N ILE A 399 28.53 32.17 -13.28
CA ILE A 399 29.72 31.32 -13.20
C ILE A 399 30.21 30.95 -14.58
N THR A 400 31.53 30.91 -14.76
CA THR A 400 32.19 30.45 -15.98
C THR A 400 33.14 29.30 -15.66
N ILE A 401 32.99 28.21 -16.41
CA ILE A 401 33.84 27.02 -16.36
C ILE A 401 34.49 26.80 -17.72
N MET A 402 35.65 26.16 -17.74
CA MET A 402 36.32 25.71 -18.95
C MET A 402 35.92 24.25 -19.21
N GLN A 403 35.22 24.01 -20.30
CA GLN A 403 34.84 22.67 -20.76
C GLN A 403 35.55 22.39 -22.08
N ASN A 404 36.35 21.33 -22.11
CA ASN A 404 37.15 20.95 -23.30
C ASN A 404 37.96 22.12 -23.90
N GLY A 405 38.49 23.00 -23.04
CA GLY A 405 39.26 24.17 -23.44
C GLY A 405 38.44 25.40 -23.88
N SER A 406 37.12 25.33 -23.89
CA SER A 406 36.22 26.45 -24.22
C SER A 406 35.48 26.97 -22.98
N PRO A 407 35.31 28.30 -22.82
CA PRO A 407 34.54 28.85 -21.71
C PRO A 407 33.03 28.63 -21.91
N VAL A 408 32.37 28.16 -20.86
CA VAL A 408 30.91 28.01 -20.76
C VAL A 408 30.43 28.79 -19.56
N SER A 409 29.48 29.70 -19.77
CA SER A 409 28.91 30.56 -18.72
C SER A 409 27.47 30.18 -18.41
N LYS A 410 27.11 30.18 -17.12
CA LYS A 410 25.76 29.90 -16.62
C LYS A 410 25.35 30.92 -15.56
N VAL A 411 24.05 31.20 -15.50
CA VAL A 411 23.46 32.05 -14.46
C VAL A 411 23.47 31.30 -13.14
N LEU A 412 23.78 32.00 -12.06
CA LEU A 412 23.74 31.51 -10.68
C LEU A 412 22.39 31.87 -10.07
N ASP A 413 21.80 30.91 -9.35
CA ASP A 413 20.69 31.19 -8.44
C ASP A 413 21.14 32.17 -7.33
N SER A 414 20.22 32.98 -6.81
CA SER A 414 20.51 33.88 -5.69
C SER A 414 20.96 33.15 -4.42
N ASP A 415 20.48 31.92 -4.23
CA ASP A 415 20.76 31.05 -3.09
C ASP A 415 21.68 29.87 -3.47
N VAL A 416 22.48 30.03 -4.53
CA VAL A 416 23.41 28.98 -4.98
C VAL A 416 24.31 28.49 -3.85
N THR A 417 24.36 27.16 -3.68
CA THR A 417 25.20 26.54 -2.67
C THR A 417 26.56 26.13 -3.25
N VAL A 418 27.62 26.32 -2.48
CA VAL A 418 28.97 25.86 -2.85
C VAL A 418 29.37 24.74 -1.89
N SER A 419 29.72 23.59 -2.45
CA SER A 419 30.26 22.44 -1.75
C SER A 419 31.72 22.25 -2.14
N ILE A 420 32.60 22.33 -1.14
CA ILE A 420 34.00 21.97 -1.26
C ILE A 420 34.28 20.93 -0.18
N PRO A 421 34.77 19.72 -0.52
CA PRO A 421 35.09 18.71 0.46
C PRO A 421 35.91 19.28 1.64
N GLY A 422 35.49 18.99 2.87
CA GLY A 422 36.12 19.46 4.11
C GLY A 422 36.06 20.96 4.43
N VAL A 423 35.41 21.79 3.61
CA VAL A 423 35.18 23.22 3.93
C VAL A 423 33.71 23.42 4.31
N THR A 424 33.45 23.61 5.60
CA THR A 424 32.10 23.96 6.07
C THR A 424 31.75 25.41 5.68
N GLY A 425 30.54 25.64 5.18
CA GLY A 425 30.07 26.96 4.75
C GLY A 425 30.93 27.55 3.62
N ALA A 426 31.19 26.74 2.59
CA ALA A 426 31.95 27.21 1.44
C ALA A 426 31.15 28.27 0.65
N VAL A 427 31.87 29.25 0.12
CA VAL A 427 31.32 30.35 -0.66
C VAL A 427 32.04 30.47 -2.00
N LEU A 428 31.50 31.26 -2.94
CA LEU A 428 32.08 31.41 -4.28
C LEU A 428 33.55 31.87 -4.26
N SER A 429 33.96 32.68 -3.28
CA SER A 429 35.36 33.13 -3.12
C SER A 429 36.34 32.03 -2.68
N ASP A 430 35.83 30.88 -2.22
CA ASP A 430 36.63 29.72 -1.83
C ASP A 430 37.08 28.90 -3.06
N LEU A 431 36.48 29.14 -4.23
CA LEU A 431 36.86 28.52 -5.49
C LEU A 431 38.20 29.09 -6.00
N THR A 432 39.03 28.22 -6.54
CA THR A 432 40.37 28.53 -7.04
C THR A 432 40.40 28.40 -8.54
N LYS A 433 40.52 29.57 -9.21
CA LYS A 433 40.58 29.70 -10.67
C LYS A 433 41.61 28.73 -11.26
N THR A 434 41.23 28.02 -12.32
CA THR A 434 42.05 27.07 -13.10
C THR A 434 42.60 25.87 -12.32
N VAL A 435 42.23 25.71 -11.04
CA VAL A 435 42.65 24.61 -10.18
C VAL A 435 41.46 23.73 -9.84
N ASP A 436 40.35 24.32 -9.40
CA ASP A 436 39.18 23.55 -9.01
C ASP A 436 38.44 23.01 -10.24
N SER A 437 38.23 21.69 -10.27
CA SER A 437 37.26 21.05 -11.15
C SER A 437 35.92 21.08 -10.45
N VAL A 438 34.89 21.54 -11.13
CA VAL A 438 33.55 21.75 -10.55
C VAL A 438 32.48 21.01 -11.34
N LYS A 439 31.50 20.49 -10.61
CA LYS A 439 30.21 20.03 -11.10
C LYS A 439 29.14 21.05 -10.72
N LEU A 440 28.40 21.52 -11.71
CA LEU A 440 27.30 22.48 -11.56
C LEU A 440 25.99 21.72 -11.65
N THR A 441 25.13 21.79 -10.64
CA THR A 441 23.73 21.34 -10.71
C THR A 441 22.88 22.47 -11.29
N LEU A 442 21.99 22.14 -12.22
CA LEU A 442 21.11 23.07 -12.93
C LEU A 442 19.64 22.77 -12.57
N ASP A 443 18.84 23.82 -12.43
CA ASP A 443 17.38 23.73 -12.39
C ASP A 443 16.78 23.53 -13.80
N ASP A 444 15.45 23.46 -13.87
CA ASP A 444 14.70 23.28 -15.12
C ASP A 444 14.89 24.44 -16.13
N ASN A 445 15.34 25.61 -15.68
CA ASN A 445 15.63 26.79 -16.50
C ASN A 445 17.12 26.88 -16.90
N GLY A 446 17.95 25.93 -16.46
CA GLY A 446 19.39 25.93 -16.68
C GLY A 446 20.17 26.93 -15.82
N ILE A 447 19.58 27.36 -14.69
CA ILE A 447 20.21 28.19 -13.64
C ILE A 447 20.93 27.27 -12.66
N VAL A 448 22.13 27.65 -12.22
CA VAL A 448 22.96 26.84 -11.34
C VAL A 448 22.52 27.01 -9.88
N THR A 449 22.06 25.92 -9.27
CA THR A 449 21.58 25.88 -7.87
C THR A 449 22.62 25.32 -6.90
N LYS A 450 23.58 24.54 -7.39
CA LYS A 450 24.68 23.98 -6.58
C LYS A 450 25.98 23.87 -7.38
N ILE A 451 27.10 24.15 -6.73
CA ILE A 451 28.46 24.02 -7.27
C ILE A 451 29.24 23.07 -6.36
N GLU A 452 29.80 22.00 -6.91
CA GLU A 452 30.58 21.01 -6.16
C GLU A 452 32.00 20.89 -6.72
N VAL A 453 33.02 21.03 -5.87
CA VAL A 453 34.43 20.83 -6.27
C VAL A 453 34.80 19.35 -6.19
N THR A 454 35.25 18.77 -7.30
CA THR A 454 35.43 17.32 -7.45
C THR A 454 36.89 16.84 -7.33
N ASN A 455 37.87 17.72 -7.44
CA ASN A 455 39.29 17.34 -7.55
C ASN A 455 40.17 17.72 -6.35
N ARG A 456 39.58 18.13 -5.22
CA ARG A 456 40.35 18.32 -3.97
C ARG A 456 40.38 17.02 -3.18
N ASP A 457 41.57 16.41 -3.05
CA ASP A 457 41.82 15.34 -2.08
C ASP A 457 41.92 15.99 -0.69
N VAL A 458 40.82 15.96 0.05
CA VAL A 458 40.72 16.58 1.38
C VAL A 458 40.77 15.51 2.44
N LYS A 459 41.76 15.65 3.32
CA LYS A 459 42.01 14.75 4.45
C LYS A 459 41.65 15.47 5.73
N ALA A 460 41.08 14.73 6.66
CA ALA A 460 40.72 15.23 7.99
C ALA A 460 41.53 14.49 9.05
N VAL A 461 42.00 15.23 10.05
CA VAL A 461 42.57 14.69 11.28
C VAL A 461 41.76 15.27 12.43
N ALA A 462 40.85 14.46 12.96
CA ALA A 462 40.07 14.83 14.14
C ALA A 462 40.88 14.55 15.41
N GLY A 463 40.81 15.44 16.40
CA GLY A 463 41.45 15.23 17.70
C GLY A 463 42.98 15.26 17.66
N ALA A 464 43.58 15.94 16.69
CA ALA A 464 45.03 16.10 16.61
C ALA A 464 45.57 16.96 17.76
N SER A 465 46.72 16.60 18.31
CA SER A 465 47.41 17.40 19.33
C SER A 465 48.45 18.31 18.68
N ILE A 466 48.34 19.62 18.90
CA ILE A 466 49.32 20.59 18.41
C ILE A 466 50.65 20.33 19.10
N THR A 467 51.72 20.21 18.32
CA THR A 467 53.09 20.13 18.84
C THR A 467 53.77 21.50 18.83
N SER A 468 53.63 22.26 17.73
CA SER A 468 54.08 23.66 17.64
C SER A 468 53.37 24.40 16.51
N TYR A 469 53.40 25.73 16.57
CA TYR A 469 52.98 26.59 15.47
C TYR A 469 53.95 27.75 15.31
N ASP A 470 54.50 27.91 14.11
CA ASP A 470 55.34 29.04 13.72
C ASP A 470 54.47 30.08 12.99
N ALA A 471 54.13 31.17 13.68
CA ALA A 471 53.28 32.22 13.14
C ALA A 471 53.92 33.01 11.98
N VAL A 472 55.25 33.05 11.89
CA VAL A 472 55.96 33.78 10.81
C VAL A 472 55.90 32.97 9.52
N ASN A 473 56.17 31.66 9.62
CA ASN A 473 56.15 30.75 8.48
C ASN A 473 54.77 30.10 8.23
N LYS A 474 53.77 30.42 9.07
CA LYS A 474 52.43 29.83 9.09
C LYS A 474 52.44 28.30 9.09
N LEU A 475 53.42 27.69 9.76
CA LEU A 475 53.61 26.25 9.81
C LEU A 475 53.00 25.68 11.09
N LEU A 476 51.96 24.87 10.95
CA LEU A 476 51.32 24.10 12.01
C LEU A 476 51.91 22.69 12.05
N THR A 477 52.47 22.29 13.19
CA THR A 477 52.88 20.91 13.44
C THR A 477 52.00 20.27 14.49
N MET A 478 51.57 19.05 14.23
CA MET A 478 50.65 18.31 15.08
C MET A 478 50.90 16.81 14.96
N VAL A 479 50.37 16.03 15.90
CA VAL A 479 50.27 14.58 15.81
C VAL A 479 48.79 14.18 15.80
N ASP A 480 48.46 13.06 15.17
CA ASP A 480 47.09 12.51 15.25
C ASP A 480 46.64 12.24 16.71
N SER A 481 45.38 11.88 16.88
CA SER A 481 44.78 11.60 18.19
C SER A 481 45.47 10.49 18.99
N ASN A 482 46.22 9.61 18.32
CA ASN A 482 46.98 8.53 18.94
C ASN A 482 48.41 8.95 19.30
N GLY A 483 48.84 10.15 18.90
CA GLY A 483 50.20 10.63 19.05
C GLY A 483 51.22 9.92 18.15
N THR A 484 50.75 9.21 17.10
CA THR A 484 51.58 8.31 16.30
C THR A 484 52.05 8.91 14.98
N THR A 485 51.18 9.65 14.28
CA THR A 485 51.49 10.19 12.96
C THR A 485 51.73 11.70 13.05
N PRO A 486 52.93 12.21 12.75
CA PRO A 486 53.19 13.64 12.72
C PRO A 486 52.74 14.27 11.39
N TYR A 487 52.26 15.51 11.47
CA TYR A 487 51.85 16.34 10.34
C TYR A 487 52.55 17.70 10.41
N ALA A 488 52.94 18.20 9.25
CA ALA A 488 53.48 19.55 9.08
C ALA A 488 52.70 20.22 7.94
N LEU A 489 51.79 21.12 8.30
CA LEU A 489 50.81 21.71 7.40
C LEU A 489 50.90 23.25 7.43
N PHE A 490 50.65 23.88 6.31
CA PHE A 490 50.72 25.33 6.16
C PHE A 490 49.34 25.96 6.26
N VAL A 491 49.19 26.90 7.19
CA VAL A 491 48.05 27.80 7.30
C VAL A 491 48.19 28.93 6.27
N ASN A 492 47.09 29.37 5.70
CA ASN A 492 47.06 30.55 4.84
C ASN A 492 45.88 31.46 5.20
N ASP A 493 45.73 32.57 4.46
CA ASP A 493 44.71 33.59 4.75
C ASP A 493 43.28 33.11 4.44
N LYS A 494 43.13 31.98 3.73
CA LYS A 494 41.86 31.30 3.47
C LYS A 494 41.56 30.18 4.48
N THR A 495 42.49 29.83 5.36
CA THR A 495 42.25 28.82 6.39
C THR A 495 41.16 29.31 7.34
N LYS A 496 40.08 28.54 7.47
CA LYS A 496 38.96 28.85 8.37
C LYS A 496 39.29 28.36 9.78
N PHE A 497 39.22 29.25 10.77
CA PHE A 497 39.41 28.88 12.17
C PHE A 497 38.08 28.88 12.91
N LYS A 498 37.86 27.89 13.76
CA LYS A 498 36.66 27.78 14.59
C LYS A 498 37.00 27.54 16.05
N TYR A 499 36.27 28.19 16.93
CA TYR A 499 36.29 27.94 18.37
C TYR A 499 34.86 27.95 18.91
N ASP A 500 34.49 26.87 19.59
CA ASP A 500 33.15 26.68 20.16
C ASP A 500 32.04 26.88 19.10
N GLY A 501 32.22 26.26 17.93
CA GLY A 501 31.33 26.38 16.77
C GLY A 501 31.42 27.71 15.99
N ASN A 502 32.00 28.75 16.59
CA ASN A 502 32.07 30.08 15.99
C ASN A 502 33.32 30.27 15.14
N THR A 503 33.20 30.98 14.01
CA THR A 503 34.36 31.34 13.18
C THR A 503 35.16 32.43 13.87
N ILE A 504 36.47 32.24 13.96
CA ILE A 504 37.41 33.22 14.52
C ILE A 504 38.46 33.58 13.47
N THR A 505 39.09 34.74 13.64
CA THR A 505 40.19 35.19 12.78
C THR A 505 41.46 34.41 13.08
N LEU A 506 42.39 34.37 12.11
CA LEU A 506 43.74 33.83 12.33
C LEU A 506 44.46 34.53 13.50
N SER A 507 44.23 35.84 13.68
CA SER A 507 44.83 36.60 14.78
C SER A 507 44.36 36.10 16.15
N GLU A 508 43.06 35.81 16.30
CA GLU A 508 42.49 35.24 17.51
C GLU A 508 42.99 33.80 17.71
N ALA A 509 43.02 33.00 16.64
CA ALA A 509 43.50 31.62 16.65
C ALA A 509 44.99 31.51 17.01
N ASN A 510 45.84 32.48 16.63
CA ASN A 510 47.28 32.47 16.97
C ASN A 510 47.53 32.37 18.48
N SER A 511 46.67 32.96 19.31
CA SER A 511 46.78 32.87 20.77
C SER A 511 46.50 31.44 21.31
N MET A 512 45.85 30.62 20.49
CA MET A 512 45.35 29.29 20.78
C MET A 512 46.14 28.17 20.09
N LEU A 513 46.87 28.46 19.00
CA LEU A 513 47.75 27.52 18.31
C LEU A 513 49.02 27.24 19.13
N LYS A 514 48.86 26.54 20.26
CA LYS A 514 49.92 26.24 21.23
C LYS A 514 50.03 24.73 21.47
N ALA A 515 51.23 24.30 21.83
CA ALA A 515 51.51 22.91 22.15
C ALA A 515 50.52 22.34 23.19
N GLY A 516 50.05 21.11 22.96
CA GLY A 516 49.14 20.37 23.84
C GLY A 516 47.66 20.66 23.63
N ARG A 517 47.28 21.68 22.84
CA ARG A 517 45.88 21.89 22.48
C ARG A 517 45.40 20.89 21.44
N THR A 518 44.10 20.56 21.53
CA THR A 518 43.48 19.56 20.66
C THR A 518 42.60 20.24 19.62
N ILE A 519 42.77 19.84 18.37
CA ILE A 519 42.12 20.44 17.21
C ILE A 519 41.60 19.38 16.24
N SER A 520 40.56 19.72 15.48
CA SER A 520 40.21 19.03 14.24
C SER A 520 40.73 19.85 13.06
N VAL A 521 41.43 19.20 12.14
CA VAL A 521 42.04 19.85 10.99
C VAL A 521 41.57 19.19 9.71
N THR A 522 41.19 20.00 8.72
CA THR A 522 41.05 19.54 7.34
C THR A 522 42.12 20.18 6.47
N TYR A 523 42.66 19.41 5.52
CA TYR A 523 43.77 19.86 4.69
C TYR A 523 43.74 19.19 3.31
N SER A 524 44.35 19.85 2.33
CA SER A 524 44.59 19.29 1.00
C SER A 524 46.06 19.48 0.62
N GLY A 525 46.73 18.40 0.20
CA GLY A 525 48.18 18.38 0.07
C GLY A 525 48.88 18.70 1.40
N THR A 526 49.52 19.87 1.49
CA THR A 526 50.11 20.39 2.73
C THR A 526 49.41 21.64 3.26
N THR A 527 48.32 22.09 2.61
CA THR A 527 47.63 23.34 2.97
C THR A 527 46.43 23.05 3.87
N VAL A 528 46.36 23.76 4.99
CA VAL A 528 45.24 23.68 5.94
C VAL A 528 44.04 24.45 5.38
N LEU A 529 42.90 23.77 5.30
CA LEU A 529 41.63 24.35 4.87
C LEU A 529 40.83 24.85 6.08
N SER A 530 40.76 24.06 7.15
CA SER A 530 40.14 24.47 8.40
C SER A 530 40.84 23.93 9.63
N VAL A 531 40.77 24.70 10.72
CA VAL A 531 41.16 24.29 12.07
C VAL A 531 40.03 24.59 13.03
N GLU A 532 39.56 23.58 13.75
CA GLU A 532 38.58 23.72 14.81
C GLU A 532 39.18 23.34 16.15
N PHE A 533 39.14 24.27 17.10
CA PHE A 533 39.54 24.00 18.48
C PHE A 533 38.41 23.25 19.19
N LEU A 534 38.66 21.97 19.50
CA LEU A 534 37.68 21.07 20.11
C LEU A 534 37.35 21.50 21.55
N THR A 535 36.11 21.95 21.80
CA THR A 535 35.64 22.32 23.15
C THR A 535 34.88 21.19 23.84
N SER A 536 34.50 20.15 23.10
CA SER A 536 33.84 18.96 23.63
C SER A 536 34.15 17.70 22.81
N TYR A 537 33.81 16.54 23.38
CA TYR A 537 33.72 15.27 22.69
C TYR A 537 32.32 14.69 22.88
N SER A 538 31.75 14.10 21.84
CA SER A 538 30.49 13.36 21.93
C SER A 538 30.68 11.93 21.45
N GLY A 539 30.06 10.99 22.14
CA GLY A 539 30.19 9.57 21.81
C GLY A 539 29.71 8.64 22.92
N VAL A 540 29.87 7.34 22.67
CA VAL A 540 29.44 6.29 23.59
C VAL A 540 30.54 6.01 24.62
N LEU A 541 30.22 6.08 25.91
CA LEU A 541 31.10 5.67 26.99
C LEU A 541 31.45 4.18 26.89
N THR A 542 32.72 3.84 26.81
CA THR A 542 33.20 2.44 26.78
C THR A 542 33.71 1.95 28.12
N ASN A 543 34.02 2.87 29.04
CA ASN A 543 34.33 2.57 30.43
C ASN A 543 33.60 3.54 31.37
N THR A 544 33.42 3.10 32.62
CA THR A 544 32.80 3.89 33.69
C THR A 544 33.84 4.20 34.75
N GLY A 545 34.48 5.37 34.65
CA GLY A 545 34.98 6.15 35.79
C GLY A 545 35.86 5.47 36.86
N VAL A 546 36.46 4.31 36.63
CA VAL A 546 37.47 3.77 37.55
C VAL A 546 38.79 4.46 37.23
N SER A 547 39.27 5.32 38.13
CA SER A 547 40.58 6.01 38.08
C SER A 547 40.67 7.38 37.38
N GLY A 548 39.64 8.24 37.45
CA GLY A 548 39.77 9.67 37.07
C GLY A 548 39.92 9.93 35.56
N LYS A 549 39.49 8.96 34.73
CA LYS A 549 39.49 9.02 33.27
C LYS A 549 38.21 8.42 32.72
N LEU A 550 37.72 8.97 31.60
CA LEU A 550 36.59 8.45 30.84
C LEU A 550 37.04 8.18 29.41
N THR A 551 36.63 7.05 28.86
CA THR A 551 36.94 6.65 27.48
C THR A 551 35.65 6.62 26.68
N LEU A 552 35.63 7.34 25.57
CA LEU A 552 34.52 7.42 24.63
C LEU A 552 34.93 6.76 23.32
N LYS A 553 33.99 6.05 22.72
CA LYS A 553 34.01 5.76 21.29
C LYS A 553 33.21 6.87 20.60
N LEU A 554 33.92 7.71 19.84
CA LEU A 554 33.34 8.81 19.08
C LEU A 554 32.58 8.29 17.85
N ASP A 555 31.73 9.12 17.26
CA ASP A 555 30.88 8.73 16.12
C ASP A 555 31.68 8.31 14.88
N ASN A 556 32.87 8.88 14.71
CA ASN A 556 33.82 8.49 13.66
C ASN A 556 34.52 7.15 13.93
N GLY A 557 34.15 6.44 15.00
CA GLY A 557 34.67 5.14 15.39
C GLY A 557 35.98 5.18 16.18
N SER A 558 36.62 6.35 16.30
CA SER A 558 37.85 6.51 17.09
C SER A 558 37.56 6.53 18.59
N SER A 559 38.59 6.23 19.40
CA SER A 559 38.48 6.24 20.86
C SER A 559 39.29 7.38 21.44
N VAL A 560 38.70 8.13 22.39
CA VAL A 560 39.39 9.18 23.14
C VAL A 560 39.30 8.89 24.63
N THR A 561 40.38 9.14 25.37
CA THR A 561 40.38 9.07 26.83
C THR A 561 40.59 10.45 27.43
N VAL A 562 39.59 10.94 28.16
CA VAL A 562 39.53 12.27 28.75
C VAL A 562 39.72 12.15 30.27
N PRO A 563 40.77 12.77 30.86
CA PRO A 563 40.92 12.87 32.31
C PRO A 563 39.80 13.71 32.93
N TYR A 564 39.50 13.47 34.21
CA TYR A 564 38.64 14.35 35.01
C TYR A 564 39.12 14.42 36.46
N THR A 565 38.63 15.41 37.21
CA THR A 565 38.90 15.51 38.66
C THR A 565 37.60 15.75 39.41
N TYR A 566 36.91 16.85 39.10
CA TYR A 566 35.59 17.19 39.63
C TYR A 566 34.73 17.80 38.52
N PRO A 567 34.30 17.02 37.52
CA PRO A 567 33.44 17.53 36.47
C PRO A 567 32.02 17.72 37.02
N ASP A 568 31.31 18.72 36.52
CA ASP A 568 29.85 18.78 36.68
C ASP A 568 29.23 17.65 35.84
N VAL A 569 28.22 16.97 36.37
CA VAL A 569 27.48 15.93 35.64
C VAL A 569 26.05 16.43 35.46
N GLU A 570 25.49 16.26 34.26
CA GLU A 570 24.11 16.60 33.95
C GLU A 570 23.40 15.35 33.42
N ILE A 571 22.33 14.95 34.10
CA ILE A 571 21.44 13.86 33.71
C ILE A 571 20.02 14.36 33.92
N ALA A 572 19.24 14.53 32.85
CA ALA A 572 17.87 15.03 32.99
C ALA A 572 17.04 14.20 33.98
N GLY A 573 16.27 14.88 34.83
CA GLY A 573 15.47 14.23 35.88
C GLY A 573 16.25 13.81 37.13
N ASP A 574 17.59 13.89 37.13
CA ASP A 574 18.40 13.68 38.33
C ASP A 574 18.78 15.03 38.95
N SER A 575 18.42 15.23 40.22
CA SER A 575 18.74 16.45 40.96
C SER A 575 20.15 16.47 41.55
N THR A 576 20.80 15.31 41.67
CA THR A 576 22.13 15.16 42.30
C THR A 576 23.02 14.20 41.51
N PRO A 577 23.20 14.38 40.19
CA PRO A 577 23.97 13.47 39.35
C PRO A 577 25.47 13.49 39.73
N ALA A 578 26.09 12.32 39.68
CA ALA A 578 27.52 12.13 39.92
C ALA A 578 28.16 11.23 38.86
N VAL A 579 29.51 11.27 38.79
CA VAL A 579 30.27 10.44 37.84
C VAL A 579 30.03 8.94 38.09
N SER A 580 29.66 8.55 39.31
CA SER A 580 29.29 7.17 39.67
C SER A 580 28.01 6.68 39.00
N ASP A 581 27.16 7.58 38.51
CA ASP A 581 25.88 7.25 37.87
C ASP A 581 26.05 6.97 36.37
N LEU A 582 27.22 7.28 35.82
CA LEU A 582 27.57 7.00 34.42
C LEU A 582 27.74 5.51 34.19
N LYS A 583 27.21 5.04 33.06
CA LYS A 583 27.20 3.63 32.64
C LYS A 583 27.84 3.47 31.26
N ALA A 584 28.59 2.38 31.09
CA ALA A 584 29.13 2.02 29.78
C ALA A 584 27.96 1.76 28.83
N GLY A 585 28.07 2.22 27.58
CA GLY A 585 27.01 2.21 26.59
C GLY A 585 26.18 3.50 26.54
N GLN A 586 26.30 4.41 27.50
CA GLN A 586 25.62 5.71 27.43
C GLN A 586 26.27 6.62 26.40
N TYR A 587 25.46 7.31 25.62
CA TYR A 587 25.91 8.40 24.77
C TYR A 587 26.03 9.68 25.63
N VAL A 588 27.18 10.35 25.56
CA VAL A 588 27.45 11.55 26.36
C VAL A 588 28.16 12.62 25.55
N THR A 589 28.01 13.87 25.96
CA THR A 589 28.85 14.99 25.55
C THR A 589 29.72 15.44 26.72
N ILE A 590 31.04 15.37 26.56
CA ILE A 590 32.01 15.85 27.53
C ILE A 590 32.53 17.20 27.07
N LYS A 591 32.17 18.28 27.77
CA LYS A 591 32.83 19.57 27.62
C LYS A 591 34.20 19.54 28.29
N LEU A 592 35.17 20.17 27.66
CA LEU A 592 36.53 20.26 28.17
C LEU A 592 36.74 21.56 28.95
N THR A 593 37.80 21.61 29.74
CA THR A 593 38.31 22.86 30.33
C THR A 593 38.80 23.82 29.25
N ALA A 594 39.00 25.11 29.58
CA ALA A 594 39.59 26.09 28.65
C ALA A 594 41.02 25.72 28.17
N SER A 595 41.72 24.90 28.95
CA SER A 595 43.02 24.30 28.59
C SER A 595 42.91 23.02 27.75
N GLN A 596 41.70 22.49 27.54
CA GLN A 596 41.41 21.23 26.82
C GLN A 596 42.08 19.99 27.44
N ASP A 597 42.51 20.04 28.70
CA ASP A 597 43.32 19.00 29.36
C ASP A 597 42.51 17.98 30.18
N ARG A 598 41.26 18.30 30.51
CA ARG A 598 40.33 17.42 31.24
C ARG A 598 38.87 17.80 30.99
N ALA A 599 37.96 16.92 31.38
CA ALA A 599 36.53 17.17 31.39
C ALA A 599 36.15 18.26 32.42
N SER A 600 35.29 19.19 32.00
CA SER A 600 34.66 20.22 32.83
C SER A 600 33.21 19.89 33.13
N VAL A 601 32.43 19.46 32.12
CA VAL A 601 31.03 19.06 32.25
C VAL A 601 30.80 17.77 31.48
N ILE A 602 30.02 16.84 32.02
CA ILE A 602 29.60 15.61 31.36
C ILE A 602 28.08 15.62 31.25
N LYS A 603 27.58 15.67 30.03
CA LYS A 603 26.15 15.70 29.71
C LYS A 603 25.71 14.35 29.19
N VAL A 604 24.82 13.67 29.91
CA VAL A 604 24.25 12.40 29.43
C VAL A 604 23.13 12.69 28.45
N HIS A 605 23.17 12.02 27.30
CA HIS A 605 22.10 12.07 26.32
C HIS A 605 21.07 11.00 26.65
N GLN A 606 19.80 11.41 26.76
CA GLN A 606 18.72 10.48 27.03
C GLN A 606 17.37 11.02 26.56
N THR A 607 16.43 10.11 26.31
CA THR A 607 15.07 10.44 25.97
C THR A 607 14.15 10.05 27.12
N ILE A 608 13.32 10.99 27.57
CA ILE A 608 12.31 10.75 28.61
C ILE A 608 10.93 10.96 28.01
N GLN A 609 10.03 10.01 28.25
CA GLN A 609 8.66 10.06 27.78
C GLN A 609 7.75 10.76 28.81
N TYR A 610 6.89 11.66 28.32
CA TYR A 610 5.92 12.41 29.12
C TYR A 610 4.54 12.38 28.49
N ASP A 611 3.51 12.57 29.31
CA ASP A 611 2.16 12.86 28.84
C ASP A 611 1.98 14.38 28.72
N VAL A 612 1.33 14.83 27.64
CA VAL A 612 1.05 16.25 27.43
C VAL A 612 -0.15 16.66 28.28
N VAL A 613 0.04 17.66 29.15
CA VAL A 613 -1.03 18.23 29.97
C VAL A 613 -1.63 19.44 29.27
N LYS A 614 -0.78 20.32 28.73
CA LYS A 614 -1.21 21.57 28.11
C LYS A 614 -0.11 22.22 27.28
N SER A 615 -0.44 22.65 26.06
CA SER A 615 0.35 23.59 25.26
C SER A 615 0.03 25.05 25.67
N ILE A 616 1.07 25.89 25.78
CA ILE A 616 0.96 27.28 26.24
C ILE A 616 1.68 28.21 25.26
N GLU A 617 1.02 28.43 24.13
CA GLU A 617 1.53 29.22 22.99
C GLU A 617 2.07 30.59 23.37
N GLY A 618 1.31 31.36 24.16
CA GLY A 618 1.71 32.72 24.55
C GLY A 618 3.01 32.81 25.36
N SER A 619 3.54 31.69 25.88
CA SER A 619 4.83 31.64 26.56
C SER A 619 5.82 30.65 25.96
N ASN A 620 5.50 30.03 24.82
CA ASN A 620 6.24 28.93 24.19
C ASN A 620 6.64 27.82 25.19
N LYS A 621 5.65 27.30 25.94
CA LYS A 621 5.87 26.29 26.99
C LYS A 621 4.94 25.11 26.83
N LEU A 622 5.46 23.92 27.17
CA LEU A 622 4.67 22.70 27.28
C LEU A 622 4.59 22.28 28.74
N GLN A 623 3.37 22.08 29.23
CA GLN A 623 3.15 21.44 30.52
C GLN A 623 3.04 19.94 30.30
N LEU A 624 3.89 19.20 30.98
CA LEU A 624 4.12 17.77 30.84
C LEU A 624 3.94 17.08 32.18
N LEU A 625 3.61 15.79 32.13
CA LEU A 625 3.54 14.92 33.29
C LEU A 625 4.41 13.69 33.05
N GLY A 626 5.34 13.41 33.95
CA GLY A 626 6.12 12.19 33.93
C GLY A 626 5.26 10.98 34.31
N VAL A 627 5.70 9.79 33.91
CA VAL A 627 5.02 8.51 34.26
C VAL A 627 4.93 8.29 35.78
N ASP A 628 5.83 8.90 36.53
CA ASP A 628 5.86 8.93 38.00
C ASP A 628 4.91 9.96 38.63
N GLY A 629 4.21 10.76 37.81
CA GLY A 629 3.34 11.85 38.23
C GLY A 629 4.06 13.18 38.47
N THR A 630 5.34 13.29 38.14
CA THR A 630 6.10 14.53 38.29
C THR A 630 5.70 15.53 37.20
N ALA A 631 5.17 16.69 37.59
CA ALA A 631 4.82 17.75 36.65
C ALA A 631 6.06 18.53 36.21
N LEU A 632 6.20 18.76 34.91
CA LEU A 632 7.27 19.52 34.29
C LEU A 632 6.66 20.65 33.44
N ARG A 633 7.24 21.84 33.52
CA ARG A 633 6.92 22.93 32.60
C ARG A 633 8.14 23.23 31.74
N LEU A 634 8.15 22.68 30.54
CA LEU A 634 9.26 22.75 29.60
C LEU A 634 9.23 24.08 28.84
N ASP A 635 10.37 24.77 28.78
CA ASP A 635 10.59 25.92 27.92
C ASP A 635 11.07 25.42 26.55
N LEU A 636 10.41 25.84 25.48
CA LEU A 636 10.65 25.32 24.13
C LEU A 636 11.53 26.27 23.29
N THR A 637 12.18 27.25 23.91
CA THR A 637 13.07 28.16 23.20
C THR A 637 14.28 27.41 22.65
N GLY A 638 14.37 27.30 21.31
CA GLY A 638 15.46 26.58 20.64
C GLY A 638 15.35 25.05 20.76
N VAL A 639 14.14 24.54 21.01
CA VAL A 639 13.83 23.10 21.05
C VAL A 639 13.04 22.76 19.81
N ASP A 640 13.49 21.75 19.07
CA ASP A 640 12.81 21.33 17.84
C ASP A 640 11.55 20.53 18.19
N LEU A 641 10.45 20.83 17.50
CA LEU A 641 9.14 20.22 17.71
C LEU A 641 8.81 19.33 16.52
N MET A 642 8.63 18.04 16.76
CA MET A 642 8.50 17.03 15.70
C MET A 642 7.21 16.21 15.88
N ASP A 643 6.56 15.87 14.77
CA ASP A 643 5.42 14.95 14.77
C ASP A 643 5.87 13.48 14.84
N THR A 644 4.90 12.58 14.61
CA THR A 644 5.13 11.13 14.61
C THR A 644 5.99 10.62 13.47
N ASP A 645 6.09 11.37 12.36
CA ASP A 645 6.89 11.02 11.18
C ASP A 645 8.28 11.69 11.21
N GLY A 646 8.51 12.59 12.17
CA GLY A 646 9.78 13.31 12.37
C GLY A 646 9.85 14.63 11.63
N GLU A 647 8.72 15.15 11.17
CA GLU A 647 8.61 16.45 10.50
C GLU A 647 8.36 17.58 11.50
N GLU A 648 8.82 18.79 11.18
CA GLU A 648 8.70 19.94 12.07
C GLU A 648 7.25 20.43 12.17
N VAL A 649 6.76 20.60 13.40
CA VAL A 649 5.38 20.99 13.70
C VAL A 649 5.26 22.12 14.71
N SER A 650 4.04 22.65 14.86
CA SER A 650 3.77 23.76 15.75
C SER A 650 3.42 23.30 17.16
N LEU A 651 3.56 24.19 18.15
CA LEU A 651 3.19 23.89 19.54
C LEU A 651 1.71 23.54 19.71
N SER A 652 0.82 23.99 18.81
CA SER A 652 -0.61 23.66 18.86
C SER A 652 -0.91 22.20 18.51
N ASP A 653 0.01 21.51 17.84
CA ASP A 653 -0.19 20.11 17.43
C ASP A 653 -0.08 19.14 18.63
N PHE A 654 0.63 19.55 19.69
CA PHE A 654 0.76 18.79 20.93
C PHE A 654 -0.50 18.92 21.81
N VAL A 655 -1.46 18.03 21.58
CA VAL A 655 -2.75 18.03 22.27
C VAL A 655 -2.70 17.40 23.67
N PRO A 656 -3.48 17.90 24.65
CA PRO A 656 -3.61 17.26 25.97
C PRO A 656 -3.98 15.78 25.88
N GLY A 657 -3.30 14.95 26.66
CA GLY A 657 -3.46 13.50 26.70
C GLY A 657 -2.64 12.73 25.66
N SER A 658 -1.99 13.40 24.71
CA SER A 658 -0.99 12.78 23.83
C SER A 658 0.29 12.48 24.61
N VAL A 659 1.18 11.69 23.99
CA VAL A 659 2.45 11.26 24.60
C VAL A 659 3.59 11.78 23.75
N VAL A 660 4.62 12.31 24.39
CA VAL A 660 5.81 12.85 23.72
C VAL A 660 7.09 12.24 24.29
N ASN A 661 8.09 12.11 23.44
CA ASN A 661 9.46 11.83 23.81
C ASN A 661 10.24 13.15 23.80
N VAL A 662 10.89 13.49 24.92
CA VAL A 662 11.78 14.65 25.00
C VAL A 662 13.22 14.16 25.06
N ALA A 663 14.00 14.49 24.03
CA ALA A 663 15.43 14.19 24.00
C ALA A 663 16.20 15.30 24.72
N TYR A 664 17.11 14.91 25.61
CA TYR A 664 17.93 15.81 26.41
C TYR A 664 19.41 15.62 26.12
N ASN A 665 20.15 16.73 26.12
CA ASN A 665 21.61 16.79 26.20
C ASN A 665 22.03 17.37 27.56
N GLY A 666 22.27 16.47 28.52
CA GLY A 666 22.41 16.86 29.92
C GLY A 666 21.05 17.26 30.47
N ASN A 667 20.92 18.52 30.91
CA ASN A 667 19.65 19.06 31.39
C ASN A 667 18.88 19.89 30.33
N ALA A 668 19.48 20.12 29.17
CA ALA A 668 18.87 20.91 28.10
C ALA A 668 18.01 20.01 27.21
N PRO A 669 16.71 20.30 27.03
CA PRO A 669 15.92 19.64 25.98
C PRO A 669 16.44 20.08 24.61
N GLU A 670 16.52 19.14 23.67
CA GLU A 670 16.90 19.41 22.27
C GLU A 670 15.71 19.22 21.34
N THR A 671 14.94 18.14 21.54
CA THR A 671 13.76 17.85 20.73
C THR A 671 12.58 17.39 21.57
N VAL A 672 11.37 17.68 21.09
CA VAL A 672 10.11 17.08 21.56
C VAL A 672 9.45 16.43 20.36
N THR A 673 9.24 15.11 20.43
CA THR A 673 8.67 14.32 19.35
C THR A 673 7.39 13.65 19.80
N GLU A 674 6.31 13.75 19.03
CA GLU A 674 5.08 13.01 19.31
C GLU A 674 5.29 11.50 19.18
N VAL A 675 4.70 10.75 20.11
CA VAL A 675 4.71 9.28 20.08
C VAL A 675 3.43 8.79 19.42
N PRO A 676 3.51 7.95 18.37
CA PRO A 676 2.33 7.33 17.78
C PRO A 676 1.50 6.61 18.85
N LEU A 677 0.26 7.07 19.03
CA LEU A 677 -0.66 6.56 20.04
C LEU A 677 -1.94 6.06 19.37
N THR A 678 -2.16 4.75 19.43
CA THR A 678 -3.42 4.15 18.99
C THR A 678 -4.32 3.83 20.18
N VAL A 679 -5.51 4.42 20.21
CA VAL A 679 -6.57 4.13 21.19
C VAL A 679 -7.76 3.41 20.54
N GLY A 680 -8.33 2.44 21.25
CA GLY A 680 -9.46 1.65 20.75
C GLY A 680 -9.95 0.58 21.71
N MET A 681 -10.73 -0.36 21.19
CA MET A 681 -11.26 -1.49 21.96
C MET A 681 -10.62 -2.81 21.52
N VAL A 682 -10.27 -3.67 22.49
CA VAL A 682 -9.72 -5.01 22.22
C VAL A 682 -10.78 -5.88 21.56
N LYS A 683 -10.51 -6.35 20.34
CA LYS A 683 -11.39 -7.21 19.55
C LYS A 683 -11.10 -8.69 19.79
N THR A 684 -9.83 -9.09 19.67
CA THR A 684 -9.38 -10.48 19.89
C THR A 684 -8.04 -10.49 20.61
N VAL A 685 -7.80 -11.55 21.39
CA VAL A 685 -6.53 -11.79 22.09
C VAL A 685 -6.00 -13.14 21.65
N GLY A 686 -4.83 -13.14 21.01
CA GLY A 686 -4.09 -14.33 20.57
C GLY A 686 -2.97 -14.70 21.53
N THR A 687 -2.13 -15.66 21.11
CA THR A 687 -1.02 -16.18 21.93
C THR A 687 0.24 -15.29 21.93
N GLY A 688 0.39 -14.39 20.95
CA GLY A 688 1.53 -13.47 20.84
C GLY A 688 1.17 -12.15 20.14
N SER A 689 -0.13 -11.85 20.06
CA SER A 689 -0.65 -10.59 19.54
C SER A 689 -2.10 -10.39 19.99
N LEU A 690 -2.55 -9.15 19.94
CA LEU A 690 -3.97 -8.81 20.12
C LEU A 690 -4.43 -7.91 18.98
N THR A 691 -5.71 -7.97 18.63
CA THR A 691 -6.30 -7.05 17.65
C THR A 691 -7.05 -5.95 18.39
N VAL A 692 -6.68 -4.68 18.14
CA VAL A 692 -7.41 -3.50 18.62
C VAL A 692 -8.23 -2.93 17.46
N THR A 693 -9.52 -2.72 17.67
CA THR A 693 -10.29 -1.83 16.79
C THR A 693 -10.08 -0.41 17.26
N ALA A 694 -9.26 0.35 16.54
CA ALA A 694 -9.03 1.76 16.81
C ALA A 694 -10.34 2.55 16.67
N ASN A 695 -10.44 3.68 17.35
CA ASN A 695 -11.66 4.48 17.37
C ASN A 695 -12.07 5.05 15.99
N ASN A 696 -11.15 5.06 15.01
CA ASN A 696 -11.45 5.38 13.61
C ASN A 696 -12.05 4.20 12.82
N GLY A 697 -12.34 3.07 13.47
CA GLY A 697 -12.92 1.86 12.87
C GLY A 697 -11.90 0.88 12.28
N LYS A 698 -10.62 1.24 12.18
CA LYS A 698 -9.56 0.37 11.66
C LYS A 698 -9.16 -0.68 12.70
N SER A 699 -9.12 -1.95 12.33
CA SER A 699 -8.50 -2.97 13.17
C SER A 699 -6.99 -3.02 12.93
N ILE A 700 -6.21 -2.98 14.01
CA ILE A 700 -4.75 -3.15 14.00
C ILE A 700 -4.37 -4.43 14.75
N ILE A 701 -3.36 -5.15 14.26
CA ILE A 701 -2.78 -6.31 14.93
C ILE A 701 -1.53 -5.82 15.66
N VAL A 702 -1.50 -5.99 16.98
CA VAL A 702 -0.42 -5.55 17.85
C VAL A 702 0.36 -6.78 18.29
N PRO A 703 1.59 -6.99 17.79
CA PRO A 703 2.45 -8.06 18.29
C PRO A 703 2.83 -7.78 19.75
N PHE A 704 3.02 -8.84 20.52
CA PHE A 704 3.50 -8.75 21.90
C PHE A 704 4.36 -9.97 22.21
N ASP A 705 5.64 -9.74 22.48
CA ASP A 705 6.60 -10.82 22.77
C ASP A 705 6.80 -11.09 24.28
N GLY A 706 6.38 -10.17 25.14
CA GLY A 706 6.53 -10.26 26.60
C GLY A 706 7.98 -10.20 27.11
N GLY A 707 8.95 -9.99 26.22
CA GLY A 707 10.36 -9.80 26.54
C GLY A 707 10.63 -8.36 26.96
N THR A 708 10.88 -7.49 25.98
CA THR A 708 11.05 -6.05 26.22
C THR A 708 9.74 -5.27 26.11
N ASP A 709 8.72 -5.86 25.49
CA ASP A 709 7.38 -5.30 25.43
C ASP A 709 6.74 -5.21 26.83
N GLN A 710 5.94 -4.16 27.04
CA GLN A 710 5.33 -3.84 28.32
C GLN A 710 3.80 -3.90 28.23
N LEU A 711 3.17 -4.61 29.16
CA LEU A 711 1.72 -4.69 29.26
C LEU A 711 1.26 -4.21 30.65
N TYR A 712 0.28 -3.33 30.66
CA TYR A 712 -0.38 -2.83 31.86
C TYR A 712 -1.87 -3.11 31.78
N ILE A 713 -2.47 -3.60 32.87
CA ILE A 713 -3.92 -3.73 33.00
C ILE A 713 -4.35 -2.90 34.20
N ASP A 714 -5.21 -1.92 33.97
CA ASP A 714 -5.69 -0.99 35.00
C ASP A 714 -4.53 -0.35 35.81
N GLY A 715 -3.49 0.05 35.09
CA GLY A 715 -2.28 0.67 35.65
C GLY A 715 -1.26 -0.29 36.26
N LYS A 716 -1.56 -1.59 36.35
CA LYS A 716 -0.64 -2.59 36.91
C LYS A 716 0.10 -3.34 35.82
N LYS A 717 1.44 -3.34 35.89
CA LYS A 717 2.30 -4.09 34.98
C LYS A 717 2.02 -5.60 35.09
N THR A 718 1.91 -6.28 33.95
CA THR A 718 1.76 -7.73 33.81
C THR A 718 2.60 -8.22 32.64
N ALA A 719 2.95 -9.51 32.64
CA ALA A 719 3.77 -10.11 31.59
C ALA A 719 2.97 -10.97 30.59
N ALA A 720 1.67 -11.22 30.85
CA ALA A 720 0.90 -12.21 30.12
C ALA A 720 -0.27 -11.59 29.36
N LEU A 721 -0.20 -11.64 28.02
CA LEU A 721 -1.26 -11.18 27.12
C LEU A 721 -2.60 -11.86 27.37
N SER A 722 -2.59 -13.12 27.83
CA SER A 722 -3.78 -13.88 28.21
C SER A 722 -4.61 -13.25 29.34
N SER A 723 -4.07 -12.26 30.05
CA SER A 723 -4.79 -11.50 31.07
C SER A 723 -5.69 -10.41 30.48
N VAL A 724 -5.46 -10.03 29.22
CA VAL A 724 -6.29 -9.06 28.47
C VAL A 724 -7.55 -9.76 27.97
N LYS A 725 -8.68 -9.04 27.97
CA LYS A 725 -9.99 -9.56 27.55
C LYS A 725 -10.56 -8.73 26.40
N THR A 726 -11.29 -9.39 25.49
CA THR A 726 -12.12 -8.73 24.49
C THR A 726 -13.10 -7.75 25.18
N GLY A 727 -13.24 -6.56 24.59
CA GLY A 727 -14.10 -5.49 25.11
C GLY A 727 -13.44 -4.58 26.15
N GLN A 728 -12.17 -4.79 26.50
CA GLN A 728 -11.38 -3.80 27.24
C GLN A 728 -10.97 -2.64 26.31
N GLY A 729 -10.80 -1.45 26.88
CA GLY A 729 -10.11 -0.37 26.18
C GLY A 729 -8.62 -0.68 26.07
N ALA A 730 -7.98 -0.28 24.97
CA ALA A 730 -6.54 -0.43 24.76
C ALA A 730 -5.94 0.87 24.24
N ALA A 731 -4.81 1.27 24.83
CA ALA A 731 -3.90 2.27 24.29
C ALA A 731 -2.56 1.61 23.97
N VAL A 732 -2.07 1.83 22.75
CA VAL A 732 -0.89 1.15 22.18
C VAL A 732 0.06 2.21 21.64
N MET A 733 1.32 2.14 22.08
CA MET A 733 2.39 3.07 21.71
C MET A 733 3.76 2.40 21.87
N THR A 734 4.85 3.13 21.61
CA THR A 734 6.21 2.70 21.92
C THR A 734 6.79 3.44 23.13
N ASP A 735 7.67 2.81 23.89
CA ASP A 735 8.49 3.50 24.89
C ASP A 735 9.65 4.28 24.23
N ALA A 736 10.43 4.99 25.03
CA ALA A 736 11.59 5.76 24.56
C ALA A 736 12.73 4.88 23.97
N ALA A 737 12.70 3.56 24.20
CA ALA A 737 13.63 2.61 23.61
C ALA A 737 13.05 1.89 22.37
N GLY A 738 11.83 2.23 21.96
CA GLY A 738 11.15 1.66 20.80
C GLY A 738 10.40 0.35 21.05
N ASN A 739 10.26 -0.10 22.30
CA ASN A 739 9.52 -1.32 22.62
C ASN A 739 8.01 -1.07 22.67
N THR A 740 7.19 -2.08 22.37
CA THR A 740 5.73 -1.94 22.39
C THR A 740 5.22 -1.81 23.82
N VAL A 741 4.35 -0.84 24.07
CA VAL A 741 3.66 -0.64 25.34
C VAL A 741 2.16 -0.69 25.13
N ILE A 742 1.49 -1.58 25.86
CA ILE A 742 0.04 -1.78 25.81
C ILE A 742 -0.55 -1.45 27.19
N TYR A 743 -1.49 -0.51 27.22
CA TYR A 743 -2.34 -0.23 28.38
C TYR A 743 -3.76 -0.74 28.11
N ALA A 744 -4.14 -1.84 28.75
CA ALA A 744 -5.52 -2.32 28.76
C ALA A 744 -6.28 -1.74 29.96
N SER A 745 -7.54 -1.35 29.72
CA SER A 745 -8.44 -0.76 30.70
C SER A 745 -9.73 -1.58 30.79
N SER A 746 -10.10 -1.99 32.00
CA SER A 746 -11.36 -2.68 32.28
C SER A 746 -12.57 -1.73 32.32
N GLY A 747 -12.33 -0.41 32.32
CA GLY A 747 -13.36 0.62 32.43
C GLY A 747 -13.66 1.00 33.89
N LEU A 748 -13.67 2.29 34.17
CA LEU A 748 -14.01 2.87 35.46
C LEU A 748 -15.46 3.37 35.44
N SER A 749 -16.30 2.86 36.33
CA SER A 749 -17.64 3.43 36.53
C SER A 749 -17.53 4.76 37.28
N ARG A 750 -18.03 5.84 36.67
CA ARG A 750 -17.93 7.21 37.16
C ARG A 750 -19.25 7.95 36.97
N ALA A 751 -19.53 8.92 37.84
CA ALA A 751 -20.61 9.89 37.63
C ALA A 751 -20.01 11.17 37.06
N VAL A 752 -20.60 11.71 35.99
CA VAL A 752 -20.14 12.94 35.34
C VAL A 752 -20.34 14.12 36.27
N SER A 753 -19.31 14.95 36.43
CA SER A 753 -19.43 16.26 37.05
C SER A 753 -19.70 17.32 35.98
N SER A 754 -18.85 17.37 34.96
CA SER A 754 -18.91 18.33 33.85
C SER A 754 -18.00 17.89 32.69
N TYR A 755 -18.23 18.43 31.50
CA TYR A 755 -17.30 18.41 30.38
C TYR A 755 -16.80 19.83 30.12
N ASP A 756 -15.49 20.03 30.05
CA ASP A 756 -14.88 21.31 29.68
C ASP A 756 -14.36 21.23 28.23
N ALA A 757 -15.04 21.94 27.34
CA ALA A 757 -14.72 21.99 25.92
C ALA A 757 -13.49 22.86 25.58
N VAL A 758 -13.00 23.69 26.51
CA VAL A 758 -11.81 24.52 26.30
C VAL A 758 -10.53 23.73 26.59
N SER A 759 -10.58 22.84 27.57
CA SER A 759 -9.46 22.00 27.97
C SER A 759 -9.55 20.57 27.48
N ASP A 760 -10.64 20.23 26.76
CA ASP A 760 -11.01 18.87 26.34
C ASP A 760 -10.89 17.85 27.48
N GLN A 761 -11.54 18.16 28.60
CA GLN A 761 -11.53 17.32 29.80
C GLN A 761 -12.93 16.86 30.19
N LEU A 762 -13.06 15.55 30.42
CA LEU A 762 -14.20 14.98 31.13
C LEU A 762 -13.89 14.96 32.64
N ILE A 763 -14.65 15.73 33.41
CA ILE A 763 -14.55 15.78 34.87
C ILE A 763 -15.63 14.90 35.47
N THR A 764 -15.25 14.01 36.37
CA THR A 764 -16.14 13.10 37.10
C THR A 764 -16.19 13.49 38.58
N LEU A 765 -17.29 13.12 39.24
CA LEU A 765 -17.37 13.19 40.70
C LEU A 765 -16.31 12.28 41.32
N GLN A 766 -15.63 12.78 42.34
CA GLN A 766 -14.70 11.99 43.13
C GLN A 766 -15.44 10.85 43.82
N THR A 767 -14.89 9.63 43.72
CA THR A 767 -15.44 8.46 44.41
C THR A 767 -15.02 8.38 45.88
N SER A 768 -13.96 9.09 46.26
CA SER A 768 -13.51 9.30 47.63
C SER A 768 -12.66 10.57 47.74
N ALA A 769 -12.38 11.03 48.96
CA ALA A 769 -11.47 12.18 49.18
C ALA A 769 -10.02 11.93 48.72
N SER A 770 -9.65 10.68 48.44
CA SER A 770 -8.33 10.29 47.92
C SER A 770 -8.33 10.05 46.40
N ASP A 771 -9.47 10.20 45.73
CA ASP A 771 -9.60 10.00 44.29
C ASP A 771 -9.05 11.20 43.54
N GLN A 772 -7.75 11.13 43.20
CA GLN A 772 -7.05 12.15 42.43
C GLN A 772 -7.25 11.98 40.91
N ASN A 773 -7.94 10.92 40.47
CA ASN A 773 -8.18 10.59 39.05
C ASN A 773 -9.65 10.81 38.68
N ASN A 774 -10.12 12.04 38.94
CA ASN A 774 -11.49 12.47 38.68
C ASN A 774 -11.60 13.40 37.46
N TYR A 775 -10.57 13.47 36.63
CA TYR A 775 -10.59 14.14 35.34
C TYR A 775 -9.87 13.27 34.31
N PHE A 776 -10.31 13.36 33.05
CA PHE A 776 -9.73 12.62 31.94
C PHE A 776 -9.57 13.54 30.74
N PHE A 777 -8.37 13.61 30.18
CA PHE A 777 -8.12 14.26 28.88
C PHE A 777 -8.81 13.49 27.77
N LEU A 778 -9.36 14.21 26.81
CA LEU A 778 -10.01 13.66 25.63
C LEU A 778 -9.10 13.89 24.42
N LEU A 779 -8.74 12.80 23.75
CA LEU A 779 -8.07 12.89 22.46
C LEU A 779 -9.11 13.23 21.38
N PRO A 780 -8.68 13.80 20.24
CA PRO A 780 -9.59 14.07 19.11
C PRO A 780 -10.37 12.84 18.63
N ASN A 781 -9.82 11.64 18.87
CA ASN A 781 -10.42 10.35 18.51
C ASN A 781 -10.98 9.57 19.70
N THR A 782 -11.13 10.15 20.90
CA THR A 782 -11.79 9.46 22.02
C THR A 782 -13.24 9.14 21.65
N ALA A 783 -13.60 7.85 21.68
CA ALA A 783 -14.96 7.43 21.31
C ALA A 783 -15.96 7.70 22.45
N PHE A 784 -17.09 8.32 22.12
CA PHE A 784 -18.23 8.51 23.02
C PHE A 784 -19.43 7.74 22.49
N THR A 785 -19.96 6.81 23.28
CA THR A 785 -21.10 5.98 22.89
C THR A 785 -22.14 5.86 24.00
N ALA A 786 -23.39 5.61 23.64
CA ALA A 786 -24.40 5.11 24.57
C ALA A 786 -24.30 3.57 24.67
N LYS A 787 -24.98 2.99 25.66
CA LYS A 787 -24.99 1.55 25.92
C LYS A 787 -25.48 0.68 24.75
N ASP A 788 -26.29 1.24 23.86
CA ASP A 788 -26.75 0.58 22.63
C ASP A 788 -25.72 0.64 21.47
N GLY A 789 -24.58 1.28 21.69
CA GLY A 789 -23.49 1.46 20.72
C GLY A 789 -23.62 2.70 19.84
N SER A 790 -24.67 3.51 20.00
CA SER A 790 -24.82 4.75 19.23
C SER A 790 -23.80 5.81 19.66
N THR A 791 -23.22 6.54 18.71
CA THR A 791 -22.29 7.64 18.99
C THR A 791 -23.01 8.81 19.65
N ILE A 792 -22.42 9.38 20.70
CA ILE A 792 -22.95 10.56 21.40
C ILE A 792 -21.90 11.68 21.45
N SER A 793 -22.33 12.93 21.58
CA SER A 793 -21.42 14.06 21.81
C SER A 793 -21.01 14.13 23.29
N PRO A 794 -19.74 14.42 23.63
CA PRO A 794 -19.34 14.65 25.03
C PRO A 794 -20.15 15.77 25.70
N ALA A 795 -20.57 16.80 24.95
CA ALA A 795 -21.41 17.89 25.44
C ALA A 795 -22.85 17.45 25.82
N SER A 796 -23.26 16.24 25.46
CA SER A 796 -24.57 15.68 25.85
C SER A 796 -24.57 15.04 27.24
N LEU A 797 -23.38 14.91 27.87
CA LEU A 797 -23.24 14.37 29.22
C LEU A 797 -23.66 15.42 30.25
N ASN A 798 -24.61 15.08 31.09
CA ASN A 798 -25.12 15.93 32.16
C ASN A 798 -24.51 15.54 33.51
N HIS A 799 -24.49 16.50 34.43
CA HIS A 799 -24.10 16.24 35.81
C HIS A 799 -24.90 15.06 36.40
N GLY A 800 -24.20 14.08 36.98
CA GLY A 800 -24.77 12.87 37.54
C GLY A 800 -24.98 11.70 36.56
N ASP A 801 -24.81 11.91 35.24
CA ASP A 801 -24.84 10.80 34.28
C ASP A 801 -23.80 9.74 34.66
N THR A 802 -24.19 8.48 34.65
CA THR A 802 -23.25 7.38 34.93
C THR A 802 -22.59 6.95 33.63
N VAL A 803 -21.27 6.92 33.62
CA VAL A 803 -20.44 6.54 32.46
C VAL A 803 -19.43 5.47 32.86
N THR A 804 -19.06 4.63 31.90
CA THR A 804 -17.90 3.76 31.99
C THR A 804 -16.77 4.41 31.18
N VAL A 805 -15.69 4.80 31.86
CA VAL A 805 -14.52 5.45 31.25
C VAL A 805 -13.40 4.43 31.12
N TYR A 806 -13.07 4.05 29.89
CA TYR A 806 -11.85 3.31 29.60
C TYR A 806 -10.71 4.32 29.50
N ALA A 807 -9.68 4.19 30.33
CA ALA A 807 -8.63 5.21 30.44
C ALA A 807 -7.23 4.60 30.63
N PHE A 808 -6.23 5.35 30.17
CA PHE A 808 -4.81 5.14 30.47
C PHE A 808 -4.20 6.49 30.88
N ARG A 809 -3.39 6.54 31.95
CA ARG A 809 -2.69 7.76 32.41
C ARG A 809 -3.54 9.06 32.42
N ASN A 810 -4.76 9.00 32.94
CA ASN A 810 -5.75 10.10 32.95
C ASN A 810 -6.17 10.61 31.55
N THR A 811 -5.99 9.82 30.50
CA THR A 811 -6.53 10.06 29.16
C THR A 811 -7.62 9.02 28.87
N ALA A 812 -8.77 9.48 28.35
CA ALA A 812 -9.88 8.61 28.00
C ALA A 812 -9.64 7.96 26.62
N ILE A 813 -9.63 6.62 26.60
CA ILE A 813 -9.65 5.79 25.40
C ILE A 813 -11.04 5.82 24.78
N ALA A 814 -12.06 5.57 25.61
CA ALA A 814 -13.47 5.56 25.23
C ALA A 814 -14.35 5.82 26.45
N VAL A 815 -15.52 6.40 26.23
CA VAL A 815 -16.53 6.70 27.24
C VAL A 815 -17.87 6.12 26.79
N VAL A 816 -18.48 5.31 27.65
CA VAL A 816 -19.80 4.68 27.41
C VAL A 816 -20.80 5.21 28.42
N LYS A 817 -21.86 5.88 27.99
CA LYS A 817 -22.99 6.29 28.84
C LYS A 817 -23.89 5.09 29.16
N ASN A 818 -24.06 4.81 30.46
CA ASN A 818 -24.68 3.58 30.99
C ASN A 818 -26.20 3.57 31.01
#